data_AF-A0AA34TRG9-F1
#
_entry.id   AF-A0AA34TRG9-F1
#
_cell.length_a   1.000
_cell.length_b   1.000
_cell.length_c   1.000
_cell.angle_alpha   90.00
_cell.angle_beta   90.00
_cell.angle_gamma   90.00
#
_symmetry.space_group_name_H-M   'P 1'
#
loop_
_entity.id
_entity.type
_entity.pdbx_description
1 polymer ?
#
loop_
_entity_poly.entity_id
_entity_poly.type
_entity_poly.pdbx_seq_one_letter_code
_entity_poly.pdbx_strand_id
1 'polypeptide(L)'
;MKPINVHIGSNQAHLKAEIVDFLSAFDAIDNLVYTEYKAQWLLSDIHAEKWVVRTSKTRKNNKERLKKTGEMYRYTVSVNWNRRLPDGTALTDIVNQSFLHQLQKWFFLIVDDPINQERMASISVQHMGSRILTFVNWLYLHKDKFEPSKHGFSKLSQSDIKLFLKEIISGGSFGALRFGHRLMAEIGLHLDHHVDPLTLDEKAIKEGISFFESNELYRDNGHGKKVVDRQSFYKNTSLSAQDAYGHAGTLFFRQFEPDLLEQNNQVLLPVNQYTDFPSHRTPLMKDVRGKTYTDTTAVAIVTLFRKGFQYWDMFKAFLPNPDAIRIGELSAYISRISTPTKHTPWIPLETSLLTLNKSIDMIINHADNIVQFYETLLTELEIKGHLDRDNNYNYKKIDVLKSLLPSEIKNHFNIVSFSRLDEEFKEYSKNKMNGDRTGLSFVCLLELLKASCFILIAGLKPIRMEEIVRLPYNCLFHKEGDGYWMVHSLMKSGVNDQLPETAKPIPKITARAIQTLQKLNKITQKFAYEVSKRESGYLLYQLNTGSDNRMGSILGSDLIIGALERFCDYYQTTVDEYGRRWYINVHEMRKTFLLTFFWSFKHSSIDACRWIAGHANSEHILSYIESNSPGSEMTEIEADYARQQVTYFHEQSSLLEMENTEELYRLVCEHFKVKDYTSIPEDDLAAYIALRLRKGKFSIVFYSISERNGLIEKAKVAFQVTKGDEEESNVK
;
A
#
# COMPACT_ATOMS: atom_id res chain seq x y z
N MET A 1 24.32 10.48 30.73
CA MET A 1 23.96 11.89 30.46
C MET A 1 23.73 12.58 31.81
N LYS A 2 24.19 13.84 31.97
CA LYS A 2 24.19 14.60 33.23
C LYS A 2 22.77 14.95 33.74
N PRO A 3 22.57 15.25 35.04
CA PRO A 3 21.26 15.57 35.60
C PRO A 3 20.82 17.00 35.26
N ILE A 4 19.51 17.16 35.10
CA ILE A 4 18.81 18.42 34.82
C ILE A 4 18.59 19.16 36.15
N ASN A 5 19.01 20.42 36.22
CA ASN A 5 18.64 21.33 37.31
C ASN A 5 17.22 21.83 37.09
N VAL A 6 16.36 21.61 38.09
CA VAL A 6 14.99 22.11 38.16
C VAL A 6 15.02 23.51 38.75
N HIS A 7 14.78 24.53 37.93
CA HIS A 7 14.33 25.83 38.41
C HIS A 7 13.20 26.34 37.51
N ILE A 8 11.99 26.33 38.07
CA ILE A 8 10.78 26.91 37.46
C ILE A 8 10.71 28.36 37.92
N GLY A 9 10.89 29.30 36.98
CA GLY A 9 10.57 30.72 37.16
C GLY A 9 9.10 31.01 36.85
N SER A 10 8.57 32.09 37.44
CA SER A 10 7.15 32.45 37.46
C SER A 10 6.52 32.68 36.08
N ASN A 11 5.36 32.05 35.89
CA ASN A 11 4.45 32.16 34.75
C ASN A 11 3.96 33.61 34.51
N GLN A 12 4.65 34.36 33.65
CA GLN A 12 4.10 35.56 33.00
C GLN A 12 4.24 35.54 31.46
N ALA A 13 4.87 34.52 30.88
CA ALA A 13 5.04 34.40 29.43
C ALA A 13 3.84 33.77 28.70
N HIS A 14 3.03 32.95 29.38
CA HIS A 14 1.93 32.22 28.73
C HIS A 14 0.72 33.09 28.38
N LEU A 15 0.36 34.10 29.19
CA LEU A 15 -0.77 34.98 28.86
C LEU A 15 -0.47 35.95 27.71
N LYS A 16 0.78 36.41 27.54
CA LYS A 16 1.13 37.33 26.45
C LYS A 16 1.27 36.60 25.11
N ALA A 17 1.77 35.37 25.10
CA ALA A 17 1.85 34.56 23.87
C ALA A 17 0.44 34.21 23.35
N GLU A 18 -0.48 33.79 24.23
CA GLU A 18 -1.86 33.49 23.83
C GLU A 18 -2.63 34.71 23.33
N ILE A 19 -2.43 35.90 23.94
CA ILE A 19 -3.05 37.14 23.47
C ILE A 19 -2.43 37.63 22.16
N VAL A 20 -1.11 37.47 21.97
CA VAL A 20 -0.43 37.84 20.71
C VAL A 20 -0.79 36.87 19.59
N ASP A 21 -0.91 35.57 19.85
CA ASP A 21 -1.39 34.57 18.89
C ASP A 21 -2.87 34.79 18.55
N PHE A 22 -3.70 35.17 19.53
CA PHE A 22 -5.11 35.52 19.31
C PHE A 22 -5.28 36.82 18.51
N LEU A 23 -4.45 37.85 18.78
CA LEU A 23 -4.49 39.12 18.05
C LEU A 23 -3.86 39.00 16.65
N SER A 24 -2.84 38.16 16.47
CA SER A 24 -2.27 37.88 15.14
C SER A 24 -3.17 36.98 14.28
N ALA A 25 -4.02 36.14 14.89
CA ALA A 25 -5.13 35.50 14.19
C ALA A 25 -6.18 36.52 13.71
N PHE A 26 -6.45 37.58 14.48
CA PHE A 26 -7.31 38.70 14.06
C PHE A 26 -6.67 39.55 12.95
N ASP A 27 -5.38 39.88 13.05
CA ASP A 27 -4.64 40.60 12.00
C ASP A 27 -4.47 39.75 10.72
N ALA A 28 -4.45 38.41 10.83
CA ALA A 28 -4.44 37.51 9.68
C ALA A 28 -5.79 37.51 8.92
N ILE A 29 -6.91 37.66 9.64
CA ILE A 29 -8.26 37.77 9.05
C ILE A 29 -8.39 39.07 8.23
N ASP A 30 -7.85 40.19 8.71
CA ASP A 30 -7.86 41.46 7.95
C ASP A 30 -6.85 41.46 6.79
N ASN A 31 -5.73 40.73 6.88
CA ASN A 31 -4.76 40.56 5.78
C ASN A 31 -5.17 39.50 4.73
N LEU A 32 -6.15 38.65 5.00
CA LEU A 32 -6.63 37.60 4.08
C LEU A 32 -7.31 38.16 2.81
N VAL A 33 -7.76 39.42 2.84
CA VAL A 33 -8.42 40.09 1.71
C VAL A 33 -7.43 40.41 0.57
N TYR A 34 -6.12 40.45 0.84
CA TYR A 34 -5.06 40.78 -0.14
C TYR A 34 -4.01 39.68 -0.28
N THR A 35 -4.42 38.41 -0.36
CA THR A 35 -3.46 37.32 -0.64
C THR A 35 -3.00 37.34 -2.10
N GLU A 36 -1.68 37.44 -2.34
CA GLU A 36 -1.10 37.28 -3.68
C GLU A 36 -1.18 35.83 -4.22
N TYR A 37 -1.72 34.89 -3.42
CA TYR A 37 -1.83 33.46 -3.75
C TYR A 37 -0.50 32.83 -4.19
N LYS A 38 0.59 33.25 -3.54
CA LYS A 38 1.94 32.71 -3.73
C LYS A 38 2.38 31.97 -2.47
N ALA A 39 2.92 30.77 -2.65
CA ALA A 39 3.51 30.01 -1.56
C ALA A 39 4.73 29.22 -2.03
N GLN A 40 5.67 28.97 -1.13
CA GLN A 40 6.90 28.22 -1.46
C GLN A 40 6.61 26.78 -1.94
N TRP A 41 5.47 26.22 -1.52
CA TRP A 41 5.06 24.87 -1.89
C TRP A 41 4.49 24.76 -3.29
N LEU A 42 3.99 25.86 -3.87
CA LEU A 42 3.45 25.89 -5.23
C LEU A 42 4.48 26.52 -6.17
N LEU A 43 5.03 25.71 -7.08
CA LEU A 43 6.11 26.12 -7.99
C LEU A 43 5.60 26.68 -9.32
N SER A 44 4.33 26.45 -9.62
CA SER A 44 3.62 26.98 -10.78
C SER A 44 2.82 28.23 -10.38
N ASP A 45 2.30 28.94 -11.37
CA ASP A 45 1.26 29.94 -11.15
C ASP A 45 -0.01 29.28 -10.56
N ILE A 46 -0.78 30.02 -9.75
CA ILE A 46 -2.03 29.51 -9.17
C ILE A 46 -3.08 29.18 -10.23
N HIS A 47 -3.08 29.90 -11.35
CA HIS A 47 -4.01 29.68 -12.45
C HIS A 47 -3.44 28.79 -13.56
N ALA A 48 -2.26 28.20 -13.36
CA ALA A 48 -1.70 27.24 -14.30
C ALA A 48 -2.61 26.01 -14.46
N GLU A 49 -2.73 25.50 -15.69
CA GLU A 49 -3.48 24.28 -16.01
C GLU A 49 -3.00 23.04 -15.24
N LYS A 50 -1.73 23.04 -14.82
CA LYS A 50 -1.12 22.00 -14.00
C LYS A 50 -0.37 22.65 -12.84
N TRP A 51 -0.82 22.39 -11.62
CA TRP A 51 -0.06 22.75 -10.43
C TRP A 51 1.15 21.86 -10.28
N VAL A 52 2.31 22.48 -10.03
CA VAL A 52 3.56 21.79 -9.72
C VAL A 52 3.87 22.04 -8.24
N VAL A 53 3.73 21.01 -7.42
CA VAL A 53 3.85 21.09 -5.97
C VAL A 53 5.22 20.58 -5.53
N ARG A 54 5.90 21.39 -4.72
CA ARG A 54 7.20 21.09 -4.13
C ARG A 54 7.09 19.93 -3.15
N THR A 55 8.05 19.03 -3.22
CA THR A 55 8.33 17.99 -2.23
C THR A 55 9.73 18.19 -1.65
N SER A 56 10.05 17.51 -0.55
CA SER A 56 11.41 17.47 0.02
C SER A 56 12.48 16.94 -0.95
N LYS A 57 12.08 16.24 -2.02
CA LYS A 57 13.00 15.73 -3.07
C LYS A 57 13.12 16.64 -4.28
N THR A 58 12.35 17.72 -4.36
CA THR A 58 12.24 18.52 -5.59
C THR A 58 13.59 19.10 -6.00
N ARG A 59 13.90 18.98 -7.30
CA ARG A 59 15.11 19.57 -7.90
C ARG A 59 14.77 20.28 -9.19
N LYS A 60 15.49 21.37 -9.48
CA LYS A 60 15.44 22.02 -10.80
C LYS A 60 16.14 21.12 -11.82
N ASN A 61 15.53 20.94 -12.99
CA ASN A 61 16.15 20.21 -14.09
C ASN A 61 17.28 21.04 -14.71
N ASN A 62 18.30 20.36 -15.25
CA ASN A 62 19.34 21.02 -16.05
C ASN A 62 18.76 21.47 -17.40
N LYS A 63 19.48 22.35 -18.11
CA LYS A 63 19.01 22.92 -19.39
C LYS A 63 18.69 21.85 -20.43
N GLU A 64 19.48 20.78 -20.50
CA GLU A 64 19.27 19.67 -21.44
C GLU A 64 17.99 18.89 -21.16
N ARG A 65 17.74 18.51 -19.90
CA ARG A 65 16.53 17.77 -19.54
C ARG A 65 15.28 18.65 -19.65
N LEU A 66 15.39 19.94 -19.32
CA LEU A 66 14.30 20.89 -19.55
C LEU A 66 13.93 20.94 -21.03
N LYS A 67 14.90 21.02 -21.95
CA LYS A 67 14.64 20.95 -23.40
C LYS A 67 13.97 19.63 -23.81
N LYS A 68 14.37 18.51 -23.20
CA LYS A 68 13.83 17.17 -23.53
C LYS A 68 12.43 16.91 -22.98
N THR A 69 12.14 17.41 -21.77
CA THR A 69 10.93 17.04 -21.02
C THR A 69 9.90 18.18 -20.91
N GLY A 70 10.30 19.42 -21.16
CA GLY A 70 9.49 20.60 -20.88
C GLY A 70 9.30 20.91 -19.38
N GLU A 71 9.79 20.05 -18.48
CA GLU A 71 9.58 20.20 -17.04
C GLU A 71 10.73 20.95 -16.35
N MET A 72 10.40 22.06 -15.69
CA MET A 72 11.36 22.87 -14.91
C MET A 72 11.89 22.16 -13.66
N TYR A 73 11.07 21.29 -13.06
CA TYR A 73 11.36 20.61 -11.81
C TYR A 73 11.14 19.10 -11.96
N ARG A 74 11.87 18.31 -11.17
CA ARG A 74 11.69 16.86 -11.03
C ARG A 74 11.44 16.48 -9.57
N TYR A 75 10.87 15.29 -9.37
CA TYR A 75 10.45 14.76 -8.07
C TYR A 75 9.39 15.63 -7.38
N THR A 76 8.52 16.24 -8.17
CA THR A 76 7.37 17.03 -7.71
C THR A 76 6.12 16.15 -7.66
N VAL A 77 5.08 16.64 -7.00
CA VAL A 77 3.72 16.13 -7.15
C VAL A 77 2.91 17.16 -7.93
N SER A 78 1.78 16.76 -8.52
CA SER A 78 1.00 17.68 -9.37
C SER A 78 -0.50 17.47 -9.27
N VAL A 79 -1.23 18.55 -9.44
CA VAL A 79 -2.68 18.55 -9.66
C VAL A 79 -2.93 19.03 -11.08
N ASN A 80 -3.52 18.20 -11.93
CA ASN A 80 -3.84 18.56 -13.30
C ASN A 80 -5.29 19.04 -13.39
N TRP A 81 -5.48 20.33 -13.64
CA TRP A 81 -6.77 20.99 -13.79
C TRP A 81 -7.34 20.86 -15.20
N ASN A 82 -6.52 20.54 -16.20
CA ASN A 82 -6.98 20.27 -17.55
C ASN A 82 -7.71 18.92 -17.59
N ARG A 83 -9.02 18.97 -17.30
CA ARG A 83 -9.93 17.84 -17.19
C ARG A 83 -11.09 18.01 -18.16
N ARG A 84 -11.35 16.98 -18.96
CA ARG A 84 -12.61 16.84 -19.72
C ARG A 84 -13.76 16.65 -18.74
N LEU A 85 -14.79 17.47 -18.89
CA LEU A 85 -16.02 17.45 -18.10
C LEU A 85 -17.12 16.66 -18.84
N PRO A 86 -18.15 16.16 -18.13
CA PRO A 86 -19.22 15.37 -18.74
C PRO A 86 -20.03 16.06 -19.84
N ASP A 87 -19.97 17.39 -19.93
CA ASP A 87 -20.66 18.17 -20.96
C ASP A 87 -19.81 18.40 -22.23
N GLY A 88 -18.65 17.76 -22.31
CA GLY A 88 -17.73 17.84 -23.45
C GLY A 88 -16.70 18.97 -23.36
N THR A 89 -16.90 19.95 -22.47
CA THR A 89 -15.94 21.04 -22.25
C THR A 89 -14.75 20.58 -21.41
N ALA A 90 -13.62 21.29 -21.48
CA ALA A 90 -12.55 21.15 -20.50
C ALA A 90 -12.74 22.15 -19.35
N LEU A 91 -12.30 21.79 -18.15
CA LEU A 91 -12.32 22.68 -16.99
C LEU A 91 -11.44 23.93 -17.19
N THR A 92 -10.45 23.85 -18.08
CA THR A 92 -9.57 24.94 -18.50
C THR A 92 -10.13 25.77 -19.67
N ASP A 93 -11.27 25.38 -20.25
CA ASP A 93 -11.90 26.16 -21.31
C ASP A 93 -12.42 27.49 -20.76
N ILE A 94 -12.49 28.49 -21.64
CA ILE A 94 -12.84 29.86 -21.26
C ILE A 94 -14.21 29.97 -20.57
N VAL A 95 -15.16 29.11 -20.93
CA VAL A 95 -16.51 29.05 -20.33
C VAL A 95 -16.45 28.67 -18.85
N ASN A 96 -15.43 27.91 -18.44
CA ASN A 96 -15.25 27.41 -17.07
C ASN A 96 -14.18 28.18 -16.30
N GLN A 97 -13.54 29.19 -16.92
CA GLN A 97 -12.40 29.90 -16.34
C GLN A 97 -12.74 30.55 -14.99
N SER A 98 -13.90 31.20 -14.88
CA SER A 98 -14.35 31.82 -13.62
C SER A 98 -14.47 30.77 -12.50
N PHE A 99 -15.12 29.64 -12.80
CA PHE A 99 -15.24 28.51 -11.88
C PHE A 99 -13.88 27.96 -11.46
N LEU A 100 -12.99 27.69 -12.42
CA LEU A 100 -11.67 27.11 -12.17
C LEU A 100 -10.81 28.06 -11.30
N HIS A 101 -10.80 29.35 -11.60
CA HIS A 101 -10.02 30.31 -10.83
C HIS A 101 -10.47 30.39 -9.36
N GLN A 102 -11.79 30.37 -9.11
CA GLN A 102 -12.32 30.35 -7.75
C GLN A 102 -11.99 29.03 -7.04
N LEU A 103 -12.12 27.90 -7.74
CA LEU A 103 -11.75 26.59 -7.22
C LEU A 103 -10.28 26.50 -6.83
N GLN A 104 -9.38 27.02 -7.67
CA GLN A 104 -7.94 27.04 -7.45
C GLN A 104 -7.58 27.90 -6.23
N LYS A 105 -8.15 29.11 -6.12
CA LYS A 105 -7.96 30.01 -4.97
C LYS A 105 -8.47 29.38 -3.67
N TRP A 106 -9.67 28.83 -3.70
CA TRP A 106 -10.26 28.16 -2.55
C TRP A 106 -9.43 26.95 -2.11
N PHE A 107 -9.02 26.10 -3.05
CA PHE A 107 -8.20 24.93 -2.74
C PHE A 107 -6.80 25.30 -2.26
N PHE A 108 -6.21 26.39 -2.77
CA PHE A 108 -4.93 26.91 -2.28
C PHE A 108 -5.00 27.25 -0.79
N LEU A 109 -6.06 27.95 -0.35
CA LEU A 109 -6.23 28.32 1.05
C LEU A 109 -6.44 27.11 1.96
N ILE A 110 -7.12 26.06 1.48
CA ILE A 110 -7.26 24.80 2.22
C ILE A 110 -5.91 24.06 2.36
N VAL A 111 -5.02 24.19 1.39
CA VAL A 111 -3.70 23.54 1.40
C VAL A 111 -2.72 24.30 2.30
N ASP A 112 -2.73 25.63 2.23
CA ASP A 112 -1.83 26.50 2.98
C ASP A 112 -2.30 26.71 4.43
N ASP A 113 -3.61 26.73 4.63
CA ASP A 113 -4.34 26.89 5.90
C ASP A 113 -3.78 27.98 6.83
N PRO A 114 -3.74 29.25 6.40
CA PRO A 114 -3.18 30.34 7.20
C PRO A 114 -3.92 30.59 8.52
N ILE A 115 -5.20 30.19 8.62
CA ILE A 115 -6.01 30.38 9.82
C ILE A 115 -5.55 29.44 10.93
N ASN A 116 -5.40 28.14 10.62
CA ASN A 116 -4.94 27.14 11.59
C ASN A 116 -3.41 27.01 11.64
N GLN A 117 -2.69 27.73 10.76
CA GLN A 117 -1.23 27.65 10.59
C GLN A 117 -0.76 26.21 10.28
N GLU A 118 -1.56 25.46 9.52
CA GLU A 118 -1.31 24.04 9.21
C GLU A 118 -1.11 23.79 7.71
N ARG A 119 0.11 23.45 7.28
CA ARG A 119 0.32 23.10 5.87
C ARG A 119 -0.04 21.64 5.56
N MET A 120 -0.88 21.42 4.55
CA MET A 120 -1.13 20.08 4.01
C MET A 120 0.14 19.50 3.36
N ALA A 121 0.46 18.24 3.71
CA ALA A 121 1.58 17.51 3.11
C ALA A 121 1.44 17.38 1.58
N SER A 122 2.55 17.50 0.85
CA SER A 122 2.53 17.58 -0.63
C SER A 122 1.79 16.41 -1.31
N ILE A 123 1.95 15.18 -0.81
CA ILE A 123 1.25 14.01 -1.37
C ILE A 123 -0.25 14.06 -1.11
N SER A 124 -0.66 14.58 0.04
CA SER A 124 -2.07 14.80 0.40
C SER A 124 -2.70 15.85 -0.50
N VAL A 125 -1.96 16.86 -0.96
CA VAL A 125 -2.43 17.85 -1.95
C VAL A 125 -2.82 17.15 -3.25
N GLN A 126 -1.98 16.24 -3.77
CA GLN A 126 -2.29 15.48 -4.99
C GLN A 126 -3.54 14.60 -4.80
N HIS A 127 -3.62 13.88 -3.69
CA HIS A 127 -4.77 13.00 -3.41
C HIS A 127 -6.06 13.79 -3.23
N MET A 128 -6.04 14.89 -2.47
CA MET A 128 -7.19 15.77 -2.28
C MET A 128 -7.59 16.43 -3.61
N GLY A 129 -6.61 16.88 -4.40
CA GLY A 129 -6.80 17.41 -5.76
C GLY A 129 -7.51 16.43 -6.71
N SER A 130 -7.19 15.14 -6.63
CA SER A 130 -7.93 14.13 -7.42
C SER A 130 -9.38 13.95 -6.96
N ARG A 131 -9.64 14.04 -5.66
CA ARG A 131 -10.99 13.86 -5.08
C ARG A 131 -11.90 15.06 -5.37
N ILE A 132 -11.38 16.28 -5.22
CA ILE A 132 -12.12 17.50 -5.59
C ILE A 132 -12.47 17.50 -7.08
N LEU A 133 -11.57 17.08 -7.96
CA LEU A 133 -11.87 16.97 -9.39
C LEU A 133 -12.94 15.92 -9.70
N THR A 134 -12.99 14.81 -8.94
CA THR A 134 -14.09 13.83 -9.06
C THR A 134 -15.43 14.46 -8.66
N PHE A 135 -15.45 15.26 -7.59
CA PHE A 135 -16.64 15.98 -7.15
C PHE A 135 -17.08 17.06 -8.17
N VAL A 136 -16.12 17.78 -8.77
CA VAL A 136 -16.39 18.74 -9.85
C VAL A 136 -17.00 18.04 -11.07
N ASN A 137 -16.45 16.90 -11.51
CA ASN A 137 -17.03 16.12 -12.60
C ASN A 137 -18.48 15.71 -12.29
N TRP A 138 -18.75 15.29 -11.05
CA TRP A 138 -20.12 14.98 -10.62
C TRP A 138 -21.04 16.21 -10.68
N LEU A 139 -20.57 17.38 -10.25
CA LEU A 139 -21.34 18.61 -10.32
C LEU A 139 -21.73 18.98 -11.76
N TYR A 140 -20.79 18.85 -12.71
CA TYR A 140 -21.04 19.11 -14.13
C TYR A 140 -21.90 18.02 -14.80
N LEU A 141 -21.92 16.79 -14.26
CA LEU A 141 -22.88 15.76 -14.69
C LEU A 141 -24.32 16.20 -14.42
N HIS A 142 -24.52 16.98 -13.36
CA HIS A 142 -25.82 17.56 -12.96
C HIS A 142 -25.90 19.06 -13.29
N LYS A 143 -25.26 19.51 -14.38
CA LYS A 143 -25.14 20.94 -14.73
C LYS A 143 -26.48 21.65 -14.86
N ASP A 144 -27.54 20.95 -15.30
CA ASP A 144 -28.86 21.54 -15.49
C ASP A 144 -29.48 22.00 -14.16
N LYS A 145 -29.08 21.35 -13.06
CA LYS A 145 -29.48 21.74 -11.70
C LYS A 145 -28.59 22.82 -11.12
N PHE A 146 -27.27 22.66 -11.25
CA PHE A 146 -26.31 23.46 -10.49
C PHE A 146 -25.73 24.67 -11.24
N GLU A 147 -25.78 24.67 -12.58
CA GLU A 147 -25.19 25.71 -13.43
C GLU A 147 -23.78 26.15 -12.96
N PRO A 148 -22.82 25.22 -12.84
CA PRO A 148 -21.58 25.44 -12.11
C PRO A 148 -20.73 26.59 -12.65
N SER A 149 -20.70 26.81 -13.97
CA SER A 149 -19.95 27.91 -14.58
C SER A 149 -20.43 29.30 -14.12
N LYS A 150 -21.69 29.43 -13.67
CA LYS A 150 -22.27 30.68 -13.14
C LYS A 150 -22.23 30.76 -11.62
N HIS A 151 -22.58 29.66 -10.95
CA HIS A 151 -22.89 29.66 -9.52
C HIS A 151 -21.83 28.94 -8.66
N GLY A 152 -20.81 28.33 -9.26
CA GLY A 152 -19.86 27.55 -8.50
C GLY A 152 -20.53 26.38 -7.77
N PHE A 153 -20.24 26.29 -6.48
CA PHE A 153 -20.85 25.36 -5.53
C PHE A 153 -22.06 25.96 -4.80
N SER A 154 -22.44 27.23 -5.03
CA SER A 154 -23.42 27.95 -4.21
C SER A 154 -24.83 27.34 -4.20
N LYS A 155 -25.21 26.61 -5.25
CA LYS A 155 -26.50 25.90 -5.36
C LYS A 155 -26.54 24.54 -4.65
N LEU A 156 -25.44 24.08 -4.06
CA LEU A 156 -25.41 22.80 -3.35
C LEU A 156 -26.22 22.86 -2.05
N SER A 157 -27.15 21.92 -1.88
CA SER A 157 -27.81 21.66 -0.61
C SER A 157 -27.14 20.53 0.17
N GLN A 158 -27.48 20.39 1.46
CA GLN A 158 -27.03 19.26 2.26
C GLN A 158 -27.47 17.90 1.66
N SER A 159 -28.66 17.84 1.04
CA SER A 159 -29.17 16.64 0.37
C SER A 159 -28.36 16.28 -0.87
N ASP A 160 -27.87 17.29 -1.60
CA ASP A 160 -27.02 17.08 -2.78
C ASP A 160 -25.66 16.50 -2.40
N ILE A 161 -25.06 17.02 -1.33
CA ILE A 161 -23.82 16.44 -0.80
C ILE A 161 -24.08 15.01 -0.34
N LYS A 162 -25.17 14.74 0.39
CA LYS A 162 -25.54 13.35 0.78
C LYS A 162 -25.72 12.43 -0.42
N LEU A 163 -26.29 12.92 -1.53
CA LEU A 163 -26.44 12.16 -2.77
C LEU A 163 -25.08 11.79 -3.35
N PHE A 164 -24.18 12.75 -3.54
CA PHE A 164 -22.82 12.47 -4.00
C PHE A 164 -22.09 11.46 -3.09
N LEU A 165 -22.19 11.65 -1.76
CA LEU A 165 -21.57 10.74 -0.80
C LEU A 165 -22.14 9.32 -0.91
N LYS A 166 -23.44 9.18 -1.14
CA LYS A 166 -24.08 7.88 -1.38
C LYS A 166 -23.56 7.24 -2.66
N GLU A 167 -23.49 7.98 -3.75
CA GLU A 167 -23.06 7.47 -5.05
C GLU A 167 -21.58 7.09 -5.08
N ILE A 168 -20.71 7.88 -4.46
CA ILE A 168 -19.28 7.55 -4.39
C ILE A 168 -19.01 6.35 -3.48
N ILE A 169 -19.80 6.16 -2.42
CA ILE A 169 -19.67 5.01 -1.52
C ILE A 169 -20.27 3.74 -2.15
N SER A 170 -21.38 3.84 -2.88
CA SER A 170 -22.02 2.67 -3.51
C SER A 170 -21.37 2.24 -4.82
N GLY A 171 -20.85 3.18 -5.62
CA GLY A 171 -20.34 2.89 -6.97
C GLY A 171 -18.90 3.35 -7.25
N GLY A 172 -18.24 4.00 -6.28
CA GLY A 172 -16.95 4.64 -6.52
C GLY A 172 -17.05 5.76 -7.57
N SER A 173 -15.91 6.23 -8.07
CA SER A 173 -15.89 7.23 -9.14
C SER A 173 -16.58 6.74 -10.43
N PHE A 174 -16.46 5.45 -10.74
CA PHE A 174 -17.10 4.84 -11.91
C PHE A 174 -18.63 4.97 -11.87
N GLY A 175 -19.24 4.62 -10.74
CA GLY A 175 -20.69 4.71 -10.55
C GLY A 175 -21.17 6.15 -10.39
N ALA A 176 -20.51 6.95 -9.54
CA ALA A 176 -20.89 8.35 -9.31
C ALA A 176 -20.83 9.20 -10.58
N LEU A 177 -19.87 8.96 -11.46
CA LEU A 177 -19.75 9.66 -12.74
C LEU A 177 -20.54 9.00 -13.87
N ARG A 178 -21.38 8.00 -13.54
CA ARG A 178 -22.18 7.19 -14.49
C ARG A 178 -21.37 6.75 -15.71
N PHE A 179 -20.12 6.35 -15.49
CA PHE A 179 -19.17 6.14 -16.60
C PHE A 179 -19.67 5.09 -17.59
N GLY A 180 -20.13 3.93 -17.10
CA GLY A 180 -20.64 2.87 -17.97
C GLY A 180 -21.82 3.32 -18.83
N HIS A 181 -22.77 4.08 -18.27
CA HIS A 181 -23.91 4.60 -19.03
C HIS A 181 -23.47 5.58 -20.12
N ARG A 182 -22.57 6.52 -19.79
CA ARG A 182 -22.05 7.49 -20.78
C ARG A 182 -21.27 6.80 -21.88
N LEU A 183 -20.49 5.77 -21.55
CA LEU A 183 -19.76 4.98 -22.53
C LEU A 183 -20.70 4.25 -23.48
N MET A 184 -21.71 3.57 -22.93
CA MET A 184 -22.70 2.89 -23.78
C MET A 184 -23.40 3.88 -24.71
N ALA A 185 -23.74 5.08 -24.24
CA ALA A 185 -24.32 6.13 -25.08
C ALA A 185 -23.35 6.59 -26.21
N GLU A 186 -22.06 6.73 -25.93
CA GLU A 186 -21.04 7.09 -26.95
C GLU A 186 -20.90 6.05 -28.06
N ILE A 187 -21.17 4.77 -27.77
CA ILE A 187 -21.16 3.69 -28.77
C ILE A 187 -22.55 3.45 -29.40
N GLY A 188 -23.53 4.34 -29.13
CA GLY A 188 -24.88 4.28 -29.70
C GLY A 188 -25.86 3.35 -28.96
N LEU A 189 -25.50 2.87 -27.76
CA LEU A 189 -26.31 1.97 -26.94
C LEU A 189 -26.84 2.69 -25.70
N HIS A 190 -28.14 3.00 -25.69
CA HIS A 190 -28.76 3.65 -24.53
C HIS A 190 -29.18 2.62 -23.47
N LEU A 191 -28.47 2.60 -22.35
CA LEU A 191 -28.88 1.86 -21.17
C LEU A 191 -29.96 2.62 -20.38
N ASP A 192 -30.96 1.89 -19.90
CA ASP A 192 -31.90 2.43 -18.91
C ASP A 192 -31.15 2.84 -17.64
N HIS A 193 -31.67 3.85 -16.94
CA HIS A 193 -31.06 4.42 -15.74
C HIS A 193 -30.91 3.43 -14.58
N HIS A 194 -31.74 2.38 -14.55
CA HIS A 194 -31.74 1.36 -13.50
C HIS A 194 -30.85 0.16 -13.81
N VAL A 195 -30.31 0.06 -15.03
CA VAL A 195 -29.44 -1.06 -15.42
C VAL A 195 -28.05 -0.84 -14.85
N ASP A 196 -27.53 -1.84 -14.13
CA ASP A 196 -26.14 -1.82 -13.68
C ASP A 196 -25.21 -2.08 -14.88
N PRO A 197 -24.35 -1.11 -15.27
CA PRO A 197 -23.42 -1.31 -16.38
C PRO A 197 -22.38 -2.42 -16.13
N LEU A 198 -22.20 -2.90 -14.89
CA LEU A 198 -21.30 -4.01 -14.57
C LEU A 198 -21.93 -5.41 -14.82
N THR A 199 -23.20 -5.45 -15.22
CA THR A 199 -23.96 -6.66 -15.54
C THR A 199 -24.85 -6.43 -16.76
N LEU A 200 -24.21 -6.23 -17.92
CA LEU A 200 -24.91 -6.08 -19.19
C LEU A 200 -25.54 -7.40 -19.64
N ASP A 201 -26.65 -7.30 -20.38
CA ASP A 201 -27.26 -8.45 -21.02
C ASP A 201 -26.44 -8.92 -22.24
N GLU A 202 -26.72 -10.14 -22.72
CA GLU A 202 -25.98 -10.71 -23.84
C GLU A 202 -26.12 -9.89 -25.13
N LYS A 203 -27.25 -9.19 -25.30
CA LYS A 203 -27.51 -8.39 -26.49
C LYS A 203 -26.59 -7.16 -26.52
N ALA A 204 -26.57 -6.39 -25.43
CA ALA A 204 -25.71 -5.22 -25.28
C ALA A 204 -24.22 -5.59 -25.35
N ILE A 205 -23.83 -6.75 -24.82
CA ILE A 205 -22.46 -7.25 -24.93
C ILE A 205 -22.10 -7.53 -26.39
N LYS A 206 -22.94 -8.26 -27.13
CA LYS A 206 -22.70 -8.57 -28.56
C LYS A 206 -22.63 -7.32 -29.42
N GLU A 207 -23.54 -6.36 -29.21
CA GLU A 207 -23.54 -5.09 -29.92
C GLU A 207 -22.29 -4.26 -29.59
N GLY A 208 -21.87 -4.22 -28.32
CA GLY A 208 -20.63 -3.55 -27.89
C GLY A 208 -19.36 -4.18 -28.48
N ILE A 209 -19.26 -5.51 -28.51
CA ILE A 209 -18.13 -6.21 -29.16
C ILE A 209 -18.09 -5.85 -30.66
N SER A 210 -19.23 -5.94 -31.36
CA SER A 210 -19.33 -5.60 -32.78
C SER A 210 -18.90 -4.17 -33.06
N PHE A 211 -19.23 -3.22 -32.17
CA PHE A 211 -18.77 -1.84 -32.27
C PHE A 211 -17.24 -1.74 -32.15
N PHE A 212 -16.64 -2.36 -31.13
CA PHE A 212 -15.19 -2.30 -30.92
C PHE A 212 -14.42 -2.98 -32.06
N GLU A 213 -14.94 -4.07 -32.63
CA GLU A 213 -14.36 -4.73 -33.80
C GLU A 213 -14.43 -3.83 -35.06
N SER A 214 -15.60 -3.26 -35.35
CA SER A 214 -15.83 -2.45 -36.56
C SER A 214 -15.01 -1.15 -36.56
N ASN A 215 -14.59 -0.67 -35.39
CA ASN A 215 -13.78 0.53 -35.22
C ASN A 215 -12.30 0.26 -34.97
N GLU A 216 -11.84 -1.00 -35.11
CA GLU A 216 -10.44 -1.40 -34.88
C GLU A 216 -9.93 -1.03 -33.46
N LEU A 217 -10.80 -1.12 -32.46
CA LEU A 217 -10.51 -0.76 -31.06
C LEU A 217 -10.09 -1.96 -30.21
N TYR A 218 -9.57 -3.02 -30.83
CA TYR A 218 -8.92 -4.14 -30.15
C TYR A 218 -7.42 -4.12 -30.38
N ARG A 219 -6.67 -4.56 -29.38
CA ARG A 219 -5.24 -4.82 -29.47
C ARG A 219 -4.89 -6.12 -28.77
N ASP A 220 -3.78 -6.73 -29.17
CA ASP A 220 -3.23 -7.85 -28.44
C ASP A 220 -2.55 -7.38 -27.14
N ASN A 221 -2.75 -8.13 -26.07
CA ASN A 221 -1.95 -7.98 -24.86
C ASN A 221 -0.59 -8.67 -25.00
N GLY A 222 0.24 -8.62 -23.96
CA GLY A 222 1.57 -9.25 -23.96
C GLY A 222 1.59 -10.77 -24.18
N HIS A 223 0.41 -11.42 -24.19
CA HIS A 223 0.22 -12.86 -24.35
C HIS A 223 -0.62 -13.21 -25.59
N GLY A 224 -0.85 -12.26 -26.51
CA GLY A 224 -1.61 -12.49 -27.74
C GLY A 224 -3.12 -12.63 -27.54
N LYS A 225 -3.68 -12.13 -26.43
CA LYS A 225 -5.13 -12.09 -26.19
C LYS A 225 -5.70 -10.73 -26.60
N LYS A 226 -6.85 -10.74 -27.28
CA LYS A 226 -7.55 -9.53 -27.72
C LYS A 226 -8.18 -8.82 -26.53
N VAL A 227 -7.84 -7.54 -26.38
CA VAL A 227 -8.38 -6.65 -25.35
C VAL A 227 -8.78 -5.30 -25.94
N VAL A 228 -9.75 -4.63 -25.33
CA VAL A 228 -10.19 -3.30 -25.79
C VAL A 228 -9.04 -2.31 -25.63
N ASP A 229 -8.70 -1.61 -26.72
CA ASP A 229 -7.75 -0.48 -26.71
C ASP A 229 -8.43 0.78 -26.16
N ARG A 230 -8.51 0.81 -24.83
CA ARG A 230 -9.08 1.92 -24.06
C ARG A 230 -8.39 3.24 -24.38
N GLN A 231 -7.08 3.24 -24.66
CA GLN A 231 -6.35 4.49 -24.92
C GLN A 231 -6.77 5.10 -26.25
N SER A 232 -6.91 4.29 -27.29
CA SER A 232 -7.41 4.74 -28.60
C SER A 232 -8.87 5.18 -28.51
N PHE A 233 -9.70 4.45 -27.76
CA PHE A 233 -11.09 4.83 -27.51
C PHE A 233 -11.24 6.21 -26.87
N TYR A 234 -10.43 6.54 -25.85
CA TYR A 234 -10.50 7.84 -25.18
C TYR A 234 -10.04 9.03 -26.04
N LYS A 235 -9.26 8.80 -27.11
CA LYS A 235 -8.84 9.91 -28.00
C LYS A 235 -10.01 10.49 -28.79
N ASN A 236 -11.01 9.66 -29.09
CA ASN A 236 -12.11 9.97 -29.99
C ASN A 236 -13.44 10.18 -29.27
N THR A 237 -13.44 10.21 -27.93
CA THR A 237 -14.66 10.35 -27.12
C THR A 237 -14.54 11.50 -26.14
N SER A 238 -15.69 11.94 -25.59
CA SER A 238 -15.73 12.94 -24.52
C SER A 238 -15.30 12.39 -23.15
N LEU A 239 -15.06 11.07 -23.06
CA LEU A 239 -14.82 10.34 -21.83
C LEU A 239 -13.39 10.48 -21.31
N SER A 240 -13.25 10.56 -19.99
CA SER A 240 -11.97 10.60 -19.30
C SER A 240 -11.53 9.21 -18.85
N ALA A 241 -10.29 8.82 -19.17
CA ALA A 241 -9.68 7.57 -18.71
C ALA A 241 -9.69 7.41 -17.17
N GLN A 242 -9.70 8.52 -16.44
CA GLN A 242 -9.67 8.51 -14.97
C GLN A 242 -11.00 8.12 -14.36
N ASP A 243 -12.10 8.36 -15.08
CA ASP A 243 -13.45 8.03 -14.62
C ASP A 243 -13.67 6.50 -14.64
N ALA A 244 -12.90 5.79 -15.47
CA ALA A 244 -12.89 4.33 -15.57
C ALA A 244 -11.77 3.67 -14.75
N TYR A 245 -10.95 4.45 -14.03
CA TYR A 245 -9.80 3.90 -13.33
C TYR A 245 -10.26 3.03 -12.15
N GLY A 246 -9.65 1.84 -12.02
CA GLY A 246 -9.92 0.89 -10.95
C GLY A 246 -10.68 -0.38 -11.40
N HIS A 247 -11.12 -1.15 -10.41
CA HIS A 247 -11.69 -2.48 -10.66
C HIS A 247 -13.06 -2.45 -11.35
N ALA A 248 -13.93 -1.48 -11.02
CA ALA A 248 -15.25 -1.36 -11.65
C ALA A 248 -15.14 -1.09 -13.16
N GLY A 249 -14.32 -0.11 -13.57
CA GLY A 249 -14.08 0.14 -15.00
C GLY A 249 -13.39 -1.03 -15.69
N THR A 250 -12.47 -1.72 -15.02
CA THR A 250 -11.85 -2.94 -15.59
C THR A 250 -12.88 -4.05 -15.78
N LEU A 251 -13.78 -4.27 -14.82
CA LEU A 251 -14.87 -5.23 -14.92
C LEU A 251 -15.85 -4.85 -16.04
N PHE A 252 -16.18 -3.57 -16.16
CA PHE A 252 -17.02 -3.07 -17.24
C PHE A 252 -16.47 -3.46 -18.61
N PHE A 253 -15.20 -3.14 -18.88
CA PHE A 253 -14.55 -3.50 -20.14
C PHE A 253 -14.37 -5.00 -20.32
N ARG A 254 -14.19 -5.76 -19.23
CA ARG A 254 -14.02 -7.22 -19.28
C ARG A 254 -15.22 -7.93 -19.93
N GLN A 255 -16.42 -7.34 -19.85
CA GLN A 255 -17.61 -7.86 -20.54
C GLN A 255 -17.44 -7.91 -22.08
N PHE A 256 -16.53 -7.11 -22.65
CA PHE A 256 -16.21 -7.06 -24.08
C PHE A 256 -14.85 -7.71 -24.42
N GLU A 257 -14.23 -8.43 -23.49
CA GLU A 257 -12.91 -9.07 -23.65
C GLU A 257 -13.04 -10.61 -23.53
N PRO A 258 -13.63 -11.31 -24.53
CA PRO A 258 -13.99 -12.73 -24.44
C PRO A 258 -12.78 -13.64 -24.20
N ASP A 259 -11.65 -13.37 -24.85
CA ASP A 259 -10.40 -14.11 -24.69
C ASP A 259 -9.92 -14.23 -23.23
N LEU A 260 -10.15 -13.18 -22.43
CA LEU A 260 -9.75 -13.17 -21.02
C LEU A 260 -10.83 -13.78 -20.11
N LEU A 261 -12.09 -13.72 -20.51
CA LEU A 261 -13.19 -14.43 -19.83
C LEU A 261 -13.07 -15.94 -19.99
N GLU A 262 -12.66 -16.40 -21.18
CA GLU A 262 -12.39 -17.82 -21.45
C GLU A 262 -11.23 -18.35 -20.58
N GLN A 263 -10.20 -17.52 -20.37
CA GLN A 263 -9.08 -17.88 -19.50
C GLN A 263 -9.50 -18.03 -18.02
N ASN A 264 -10.29 -17.08 -17.50
CA ASN A 264 -10.85 -17.16 -16.15
C ASN A 264 -12.07 -16.24 -16.02
N ASN A 265 -13.23 -16.83 -15.74
CA ASN A 265 -14.50 -16.08 -15.62
C ASN A 265 -14.83 -15.64 -14.17
N GLN A 266 -13.97 -15.95 -13.19
CA GLN A 266 -14.19 -15.62 -11.78
C GLN A 266 -13.26 -14.50 -11.30
N VAL A 267 -12.00 -14.54 -11.72
CA VAL A 267 -10.95 -13.59 -11.32
C VAL A 267 -10.87 -12.45 -12.32
N LEU A 268 -10.83 -11.20 -11.84
CA LEU A 268 -10.65 -10.04 -12.71
C LEU A 268 -9.20 -9.93 -13.18
N LEU A 269 -8.79 -10.79 -14.12
CA LEU A 269 -7.40 -10.90 -14.57
C LEU A 269 -6.86 -9.56 -15.07
N PRO A 270 -5.61 -9.19 -14.69
CA PRO A 270 -4.98 -8.00 -15.23
C PRO A 270 -4.80 -8.14 -16.74
N VAL A 271 -4.87 -7.02 -17.47
CA VAL A 271 -4.69 -7.01 -18.94
C VAL A 271 -3.32 -7.59 -19.33
N ASN A 272 -2.29 -7.28 -18.55
CA ASN A 272 -0.96 -7.86 -18.66
C ASN A 272 -0.61 -8.53 -17.33
N GLN A 273 -0.21 -9.81 -17.39
CA GLN A 273 0.32 -10.55 -16.25
C GLN A 273 1.81 -10.82 -16.48
N TYR A 274 2.65 -10.44 -15.51
CA TYR A 274 4.11 -10.63 -15.57
C TYR A 274 4.61 -11.75 -14.66
N THR A 275 3.70 -12.33 -13.89
CA THR A 275 3.91 -13.44 -12.95
C THR A 275 3.32 -14.72 -13.52
N ASP A 276 3.72 -15.88 -12.99
CA ASP A 276 3.19 -17.16 -13.48
C ASP A 276 1.69 -17.32 -13.19
N PHE A 277 1.19 -16.68 -12.11
CA PHE A 277 -0.20 -16.72 -11.68
C PHE A 277 -0.73 -15.31 -11.38
N PRO A 278 -2.06 -15.07 -11.42
CA PRO A 278 -2.63 -13.84 -10.89
C PRO A 278 -2.38 -13.75 -9.37
N SER A 279 -2.25 -12.53 -8.86
CA SER A 279 -2.05 -12.31 -7.42
C SER A 279 -3.31 -12.63 -6.62
N HIS A 280 -3.15 -13.13 -5.39
CA HIS A 280 -4.24 -13.24 -4.41
C HIS A 280 -4.96 -11.91 -4.16
N ARG A 281 -4.30 -10.78 -4.43
CA ARG A 281 -4.89 -9.42 -4.36
C ARG A 281 -5.73 -9.06 -5.58
N THR A 282 -5.66 -9.83 -6.66
CA THR A 282 -6.53 -9.64 -7.82
C THR A 282 -7.97 -9.97 -7.41
N PRO A 283 -8.90 -9.02 -7.52
CA PRO A 283 -10.25 -9.20 -6.99
C PRO A 283 -11.05 -10.21 -7.81
N LEU A 284 -12.02 -10.84 -7.17
CA LEU A 284 -13.02 -11.64 -7.86
C LEU A 284 -14.05 -10.70 -8.49
N MET A 285 -14.57 -11.07 -9.66
CA MET A 285 -15.57 -10.26 -10.37
C MET A 285 -16.84 -10.07 -9.52
N LYS A 286 -17.25 -11.12 -8.77
CA LYS A 286 -18.38 -11.06 -7.83
C LYS A 286 -18.20 -10.00 -6.74
N ASP A 287 -16.97 -9.86 -6.23
CA ASP A 287 -16.66 -8.91 -5.15
C ASP A 287 -16.66 -7.45 -5.65
N VAL A 288 -16.49 -7.25 -6.96
CA VAL A 288 -16.50 -5.91 -7.58
C VAL A 288 -17.93 -5.45 -7.89
N ARG A 289 -18.82 -6.33 -8.36
CA ARG A 289 -20.21 -5.99 -8.73
C ARG A 289 -21.03 -5.41 -7.56
N GLY A 290 -20.85 -5.94 -6.35
CA GLY A 290 -21.55 -5.49 -5.15
C GLY A 290 -20.71 -4.62 -4.21
N LYS A 291 -19.60 -4.04 -4.69
CA LYS A 291 -18.62 -3.40 -3.81
C LYS A 291 -19.16 -2.08 -3.25
N THR A 292 -19.35 -2.06 -1.93
CA THR A 292 -19.41 -0.80 -1.19
C THR A 292 -17.98 -0.33 -0.90
N TYR A 293 -17.71 0.96 -1.12
CA TYR A 293 -16.41 1.60 -0.97
C TYR A 293 -16.23 2.17 0.45
N THR A 294 -14.97 2.37 0.81
CA THR A 294 -14.60 2.98 2.10
C THR A 294 -14.99 4.46 2.13
N ASP A 295 -15.03 5.01 3.33
CA ASP A 295 -15.32 6.41 3.62
C ASP A 295 -14.28 7.40 3.06
N THR A 296 -13.15 6.92 2.55
CA THR A 296 -11.94 7.72 2.34
C THR A 296 -12.14 8.92 1.42
N THR A 297 -12.84 8.75 0.29
CA THR A 297 -13.14 9.88 -0.63
C THR A 297 -14.23 10.78 -0.04
N ALA A 298 -15.26 10.19 0.56
CA ALA A 298 -16.38 10.88 1.16
C ALA A 298 -15.94 11.81 2.31
N VAL A 299 -15.12 11.30 3.24
CA VAL A 299 -14.52 12.06 4.35
C VAL A 299 -13.63 13.18 3.83
N ALA A 300 -12.91 12.97 2.73
CA ALA A 300 -12.07 14.01 2.13
C ALA A 300 -12.92 15.19 1.65
N ILE A 301 -14.05 14.93 0.98
CA ILE A 301 -14.94 15.98 0.50
C ILE A 301 -15.60 16.72 1.67
N VAL A 302 -16.04 16.02 2.71
CA VAL A 302 -16.57 16.67 3.92
C VAL A 302 -15.49 17.50 4.61
N THR A 303 -14.25 17.01 4.68
CA THR A 303 -13.10 17.75 5.23
C THR A 303 -12.77 18.99 4.41
N LEU A 304 -12.86 18.89 3.08
CA LEU A 304 -12.65 20.00 2.15
C LEU A 304 -13.66 21.12 2.41
N PHE A 305 -14.96 20.79 2.52
CA PHE A 305 -15.99 21.79 2.88
C PHE A 305 -15.78 22.35 4.29
N ARG A 306 -15.46 21.50 5.27
CA ARG A 306 -15.20 21.94 6.65
C ARG A 306 -14.07 22.96 6.73
N LYS A 307 -12.90 22.68 6.13
CA LYS A 307 -11.78 23.62 6.08
C LYS A 307 -12.12 24.83 5.19
N GLY A 308 -12.74 24.58 4.05
CA GLY A 308 -13.07 25.61 3.08
C GLY A 308 -14.09 26.64 3.53
N PHE A 309 -15.03 26.29 4.42
CA PHE A 309 -15.99 27.25 4.98
C PHE A 309 -15.36 28.26 5.93
N GLN A 310 -14.15 28.02 6.44
CA GLN A 310 -13.40 29.02 7.20
C GLN A 310 -13.06 30.25 6.33
N TYR A 311 -13.03 30.08 5.00
CA TYR A 311 -12.78 31.14 4.02
C TYR A 311 -14.06 31.62 3.33
N TRP A 312 -15.24 31.27 3.85
CA TRP A 312 -16.51 31.50 3.14
C TRP A 312 -16.75 32.96 2.76
N ASP A 313 -16.33 33.91 3.60
CA ASP A 313 -16.51 35.34 3.33
C ASP A 313 -15.87 35.81 2.02
N MET A 314 -14.75 35.18 1.60
CA MET A 314 -14.05 35.46 0.34
C MET A 314 -14.74 34.83 -0.88
N PHE A 315 -15.61 33.83 -0.65
CA PHE A 315 -16.18 32.97 -1.69
C PHE A 315 -17.72 32.90 -1.61
N LYS A 316 -18.41 33.92 -1.09
CA LYS A 316 -19.89 33.92 -0.90
C LYS A 316 -20.68 33.60 -2.17
N ALA A 317 -20.21 34.09 -3.32
CA ALA A 317 -20.85 33.83 -4.62
C ALA A 317 -20.52 32.42 -5.18
N PHE A 318 -19.48 31.77 -4.65
CA PHE A 318 -18.97 30.49 -5.13
C PHE A 318 -19.35 29.31 -4.22
N LEU A 319 -19.52 29.51 -2.91
CA LEU A 319 -19.82 28.46 -1.93
C LEU A 319 -21.27 28.55 -1.42
N PRO A 320 -21.86 27.41 -0.99
CA PRO A 320 -23.16 27.45 -0.33
C PRO A 320 -23.05 28.13 1.03
N ASN A 321 -24.18 28.56 1.59
CA ASN A 321 -24.21 29.11 2.95
C ASN A 321 -23.79 28.01 3.97
N PRO A 322 -22.75 28.23 4.80
CA PRO A 322 -22.29 27.26 5.79
C PRO A 322 -23.39 26.84 6.78
N ASP A 323 -24.31 27.74 7.14
CA ASP A 323 -25.40 27.47 8.08
C ASP A 323 -26.40 26.43 7.54
N ALA A 324 -26.47 26.30 6.22
CA ALA A 324 -27.32 25.31 5.55
C ALA A 324 -26.66 23.92 5.44
N ILE A 325 -25.38 23.78 5.83
CA ILE A 325 -24.59 22.55 5.65
C ILE A 325 -24.07 22.03 6.98
N ARG A 326 -24.76 21.01 7.52
CA ARG A 326 -24.38 20.39 8.80
C ARG A 326 -23.31 19.32 8.61
N ILE A 327 -22.03 19.72 8.74
CA ILE A 327 -20.86 18.84 8.60
C ILE A 327 -20.91 17.59 9.52
N GLY A 328 -21.38 17.76 10.77
CA GLY A 328 -21.54 16.65 11.71
C GLY A 328 -22.50 15.57 11.23
N GLU A 329 -23.64 15.98 10.65
CA GLU A 329 -24.62 15.05 10.09
C GLU A 329 -24.09 14.34 8.83
N LEU A 330 -23.30 15.03 7.99
CA LEU A 330 -22.64 14.40 6.85
C LEU A 330 -21.64 13.34 7.29
N SER A 331 -20.87 13.62 8.34
CA SER A 331 -19.91 12.69 8.92
C SER A 331 -20.60 11.45 9.48
N ALA A 332 -21.67 11.64 10.28
CA ALA A 332 -22.48 10.54 10.80
C ALA A 332 -23.15 9.72 9.68
N TYR A 333 -23.59 10.38 8.61
CA TYR A 333 -24.16 9.70 7.46
C TYR A 333 -23.13 8.79 6.77
N ILE A 334 -21.90 9.27 6.54
CA ILE A 334 -20.81 8.48 5.95
C ILE A 334 -20.51 7.25 6.79
N SER A 335 -20.35 7.40 8.11
CA SER A 335 -20.07 6.27 9.01
C SER A 335 -21.16 5.20 8.97
N ARG A 336 -22.41 5.58 8.68
CA ARG A 336 -23.54 4.65 8.58
C ARG A 336 -23.58 3.86 7.26
N ILE A 337 -23.14 4.46 6.15
CA ILE A 337 -23.31 3.86 4.81
C ILE A 337 -22.03 3.29 4.21
N SER A 338 -20.86 3.62 4.77
CA SER A 338 -19.57 3.13 4.29
C SER A 338 -19.23 1.77 4.87
N THR A 339 -18.44 0.99 4.12
CA THR A 339 -17.80 -0.19 4.68
C THR A 339 -16.55 0.19 5.46
N PRO A 340 -16.25 -0.50 6.58
CA PRO A 340 -14.97 -0.38 7.25
C PRO A 340 -13.80 -0.61 6.28
N THR A 341 -12.68 0.05 6.55
CA THR A 341 -11.47 -0.19 5.77
C THR A 341 -11.02 -1.63 5.96
N LYS A 342 -11.06 -2.44 4.90
CA LYS A 342 -10.50 -3.81 4.94
C LYS A 342 -9.00 -3.70 5.24
N HIS A 343 -8.56 -4.35 6.31
CA HIS A 343 -7.15 -4.38 6.67
C HIS A 343 -6.38 -5.32 5.75
N THR A 344 -5.08 -5.05 5.59
CA THR A 344 -4.15 -5.92 4.84
C THR A 344 -4.32 -7.38 5.29
N PRO A 345 -4.39 -8.35 4.37
CA PRO A 345 -4.54 -9.75 4.76
C PRO A 345 -3.31 -10.23 5.55
N TRP A 346 -3.53 -11.21 6.41
CA TRP A 346 -2.44 -11.96 7.05
C TRP A 346 -1.92 -13.01 6.08
N ILE A 347 -0.60 -13.16 5.97
CA ILE A 347 0.00 -14.20 5.13
C ILE A 347 -0.32 -15.56 5.74
N PRO A 348 -0.80 -16.55 4.97
CA PRO A 348 -0.97 -17.92 5.47
C PRO A 348 0.30 -18.40 6.14
N LEU A 349 0.18 -18.99 7.33
CA LEU A 349 1.34 -19.30 8.17
C LEU A 349 2.35 -20.21 7.43
N GLU A 350 1.85 -21.22 6.71
CA GLU A 350 2.66 -22.08 5.86
C GLU A 350 3.47 -21.29 4.82
N THR A 351 2.84 -20.36 4.11
CA THR A 351 3.52 -19.47 3.14
C THR A 351 4.55 -18.58 3.82
N SER A 352 4.23 -18.01 4.99
CA SER A 352 5.16 -17.16 5.74
C SER A 352 6.39 -17.95 6.20
N LEU A 353 6.18 -19.16 6.75
CA LEU A 353 7.26 -20.02 7.23
C LEU A 353 8.09 -20.58 6.07
N LEU A 354 7.46 -20.99 4.96
CA LEU A 354 8.14 -21.40 3.74
C LEU A 354 9.06 -20.29 3.23
N THR A 355 8.53 -19.09 3.06
CA THR A 355 9.31 -17.95 2.53
C THR A 355 10.44 -17.54 3.45
N LEU A 356 10.23 -17.54 4.77
CA LEU A 356 11.30 -17.33 5.76
C LEU A 356 12.35 -18.44 5.68
N ASN A 357 11.96 -19.71 5.70
CA ASN A 357 12.89 -20.84 5.69
C ASN A 357 13.77 -20.84 4.42
N LYS A 358 13.18 -20.65 3.25
CA LYS A 358 13.92 -20.53 1.98
C LYS A 358 14.84 -19.31 1.95
N SER A 359 14.43 -18.21 2.58
CA SER A 359 15.28 -17.02 2.69
C SER A 359 16.46 -17.25 3.64
N ILE A 360 16.24 -17.92 4.77
CA ILE A 360 17.29 -18.30 5.72
C ILE A 360 18.31 -19.22 5.04
N ASP A 361 17.83 -20.26 4.34
CA ASP A 361 18.66 -21.19 3.57
C ASP A 361 19.53 -20.46 2.53
N MET A 362 18.93 -19.57 1.73
CA MET A 362 19.65 -18.73 0.77
C MET A 362 20.77 -17.92 1.44
N ILE A 363 20.49 -17.29 2.58
CA ILE A 363 21.49 -16.46 3.29
C ILE A 363 22.57 -17.30 3.98
N ILE A 364 22.22 -18.46 4.54
CA ILE A 364 23.17 -19.27 5.29
C ILE A 364 24.10 -20.05 4.34
N ASN A 365 23.52 -20.70 3.33
CA ASN A 365 24.20 -21.73 2.54
C ASN A 365 24.69 -21.22 1.18
N HIS A 366 24.12 -20.14 0.64
CA HIS A 366 24.36 -19.76 -0.76
C HIS A 366 24.87 -18.32 -0.95
N ALA A 367 24.50 -17.37 -0.08
CA ALA A 367 24.76 -15.95 -0.29
C ALA A 367 26.24 -15.60 -0.51
N ASP A 368 27.15 -16.13 0.31
CA ASP A 368 28.58 -15.79 0.20
C ASP A 368 29.17 -16.27 -1.13
N ASN A 369 28.83 -17.50 -1.56
CA ASN A 369 29.27 -18.06 -2.83
C ASN A 369 28.71 -17.27 -4.02
N ILE A 370 27.42 -16.89 -3.97
CA ILE A 370 26.77 -16.10 -5.03
C ILE A 370 27.40 -14.71 -5.14
N VAL A 371 27.64 -14.03 -4.01
CA VAL A 371 28.23 -12.69 -3.99
C VAL A 371 29.69 -12.72 -4.46
N GLN A 372 30.48 -13.70 -4.03
CA GLN A 372 31.85 -13.87 -4.49
C GLN A 372 31.88 -14.15 -6.00
N PHE A 373 31.06 -15.09 -6.47
CA PHE A 373 30.95 -15.39 -7.90
C PHE A 373 30.49 -14.17 -8.71
N TYR A 374 29.57 -13.37 -8.18
CA TYR A 374 29.13 -12.14 -8.83
C TYR A 374 30.28 -11.15 -9.05
N GLU A 375 31.13 -10.94 -8.04
CA GLU A 375 32.30 -10.09 -8.16
C GLU A 375 33.33 -10.65 -9.16
N THR A 376 33.60 -11.95 -9.11
CA THR A 376 34.50 -12.63 -10.07
C THR A 376 33.98 -12.51 -11.49
N LEU A 377 32.68 -12.76 -11.70
CA LEU A 377 32.04 -12.66 -13.01
C LEU A 377 32.11 -11.23 -13.55
N LEU A 378 31.82 -10.22 -12.73
CA LEU A 378 31.93 -8.82 -13.17
C LEU A 378 33.37 -8.43 -13.50
N THR A 379 34.35 -8.91 -12.72
CA THR A 379 35.78 -8.67 -13.00
C THR A 379 36.17 -9.23 -14.37
N GLU A 380 35.78 -10.47 -14.67
CA GLU A 380 36.09 -11.07 -15.97
C GLU A 380 35.34 -10.40 -17.12
N LEU A 381 34.07 -10.03 -16.91
CA LEU A 381 33.30 -9.28 -17.89
C LEU A 381 33.91 -7.90 -18.13
N GLU A 382 34.50 -7.26 -17.12
CA GLU A 382 35.23 -6.00 -17.26
C GLU A 382 36.52 -6.18 -18.08
N ILE A 383 37.33 -7.19 -17.76
CA ILE A 383 38.58 -7.49 -18.49
C ILE A 383 38.30 -7.77 -19.96
N LYS A 384 37.22 -8.51 -20.26
CA LYS A 384 36.78 -8.80 -21.63
C LYS A 384 35.98 -7.66 -22.27
N GLY A 385 35.84 -6.52 -21.59
CA GLY A 385 35.15 -5.33 -22.07
C GLY A 385 33.62 -5.43 -22.10
N HIS A 386 33.01 -6.57 -21.71
CA HIS A 386 31.59 -6.89 -21.79
C HIS A 386 30.64 -6.02 -20.96
N LEU A 387 31.19 -5.22 -20.06
CA LEU A 387 30.43 -4.27 -19.24
C LEU A 387 30.16 -2.95 -19.97
N ASP A 388 30.90 -2.61 -21.03
CA ASP A 388 30.67 -1.44 -21.88
C ASP A 388 29.53 -1.67 -22.89
N ARG A 389 28.74 -0.65 -23.23
CA ARG A 389 27.70 -0.79 -24.28
C ARG A 389 28.26 -0.72 -25.70
N ASP A 390 29.40 -0.06 -25.88
CA ASP A 390 29.94 0.31 -27.20
C ASP A 390 31.03 -0.64 -27.73
N ASN A 391 31.37 -1.69 -26.98
CA ASN A 391 32.37 -2.67 -27.42
C ASN A 391 31.75 -3.72 -28.34
N ASN A 392 32.37 -3.93 -29.50
CA ASN A 392 32.02 -4.99 -30.45
C ASN A 392 32.71 -6.29 -30.00
N TYR A 393 31.94 -7.29 -29.58
CA TYR A 393 32.48 -8.49 -28.94
C TYR A 393 32.64 -9.66 -29.89
N ASN A 394 33.77 -10.36 -29.82
CA ASN A 394 34.00 -11.64 -30.51
C ASN A 394 33.44 -12.86 -29.73
N TYR A 395 32.90 -12.67 -28.52
CA TYR A 395 32.44 -13.74 -27.61
C TYR A 395 31.10 -13.38 -26.97
N LYS A 396 30.28 -14.36 -26.57
CA LYS A 396 29.01 -14.08 -25.86
C LYS A 396 29.23 -14.02 -24.34
N LYS A 397 28.49 -13.15 -23.63
CA LYS A 397 28.50 -13.07 -22.15
C LYS A 397 28.23 -14.42 -21.47
N ILE A 398 27.40 -15.24 -22.10
CA ILE A 398 27.07 -16.59 -21.63
C ILE A 398 28.28 -17.54 -21.64
N ASP A 399 29.24 -17.35 -22.54
CA ASP A 399 30.44 -18.20 -22.60
C ASP A 399 31.34 -17.91 -21.40
N VAL A 400 31.49 -16.63 -21.05
CA VAL A 400 32.19 -16.18 -19.85
C VAL A 400 31.50 -16.75 -18.60
N LEU A 401 30.18 -16.60 -18.51
CA LEU A 401 29.38 -17.15 -17.42
C LEU A 401 29.60 -18.66 -17.27
N LYS A 402 29.44 -19.44 -18.34
CA LYS A 402 29.59 -20.91 -18.32
C LYS A 402 31.00 -21.35 -17.95
N SER A 403 32.02 -20.60 -18.35
CA SER A 403 33.42 -20.92 -18.06
C SER A 403 33.79 -20.73 -16.58
N LEU A 404 33.12 -19.80 -15.89
CA LEU A 404 33.39 -19.47 -14.50
C LEU A 404 32.38 -20.05 -13.50
N LEU A 405 31.24 -20.57 -13.98
CA LEU A 405 30.12 -20.96 -13.13
C LEU A 405 30.52 -22.11 -12.18
N PRO A 406 30.50 -21.89 -10.84
CA PRO A 406 30.82 -22.94 -9.88
C PRO A 406 29.83 -24.10 -9.97
N SER A 407 30.33 -25.32 -9.81
CA SER A 407 29.52 -26.55 -9.86
C SER A 407 28.38 -26.52 -8.85
N GLU A 408 28.60 -25.95 -7.66
CA GLU A 408 27.59 -25.81 -6.61
C GLU A 408 26.42 -24.94 -7.06
N ILE A 409 26.71 -23.77 -7.66
CA ILE A 409 25.69 -22.84 -8.17
C ILE A 409 24.98 -23.45 -9.37
N LYS A 410 25.74 -24.06 -10.29
CA LYS A 410 25.21 -24.69 -11.51
C LYS A 410 24.23 -25.81 -11.17
N ASN A 411 24.61 -26.74 -10.31
CA ASN A 411 23.82 -27.93 -10.00
C ASN A 411 22.58 -27.59 -9.16
N HIS A 412 22.67 -26.60 -8.28
CA HIS A 412 21.56 -26.20 -7.44
C HIS A 412 20.52 -25.34 -8.19
N PHE A 413 20.98 -24.32 -8.92
CA PHE A 413 20.08 -23.31 -9.52
C PHE A 413 19.84 -23.48 -11.03
N ASN A 414 20.52 -24.42 -11.69
CA ASN A 414 20.41 -24.67 -13.13
C ASN A 414 20.52 -23.37 -13.96
N ILE A 415 21.65 -22.67 -13.84
CA ILE A 415 21.85 -21.38 -14.52
C ILE A 415 22.08 -21.61 -16.03
N VAL A 416 21.17 -21.08 -16.86
CA VAL A 416 21.15 -21.27 -18.31
C VAL A 416 21.58 -20.03 -19.10
N SER A 417 21.50 -18.84 -18.52
CA SER A 417 21.86 -17.58 -19.19
C SER A 417 22.35 -16.51 -18.20
N PHE A 418 22.84 -15.38 -18.71
CA PHE A 418 23.17 -14.23 -17.87
C PHE A 418 21.89 -13.46 -17.49
N SER A 419 21.10 -13.07 -18.49
CA SER A 419 19.87 -12.29 -18.38
C SER A 419 18.67 -13.03 -18.97
N ARG A 420 17.45 -12.63 -18.58
CA ARG A 420 16.19 -13.10 -19.20
C ARG A 420 16.00 -12.58 -20.63
N LEU A 421 16.76 -11.56 -21.01
CA LEU A 421 16.71 -10.99 -22.36
C LEU A 421 17.49 -11.84 -23.37
N ASP A 422 18.39 -12.69 -22.89
CA ASP A 422 19.24 -13.57 -23.70
C ASP A 422 18.38 -14.61 -24.45
N GLU A 423 18.78 -14.94 -25.68
CA GLU A 423 18.06 -15.89 -26.53
C GLU A 423 18.00 -17.28 -25.90
N GLU A 424 19.09 -17.70 -25.24
CA GLU A 424 19.19 -18.99 -24.59
C GLU A 424 18.16 -19.14 -23.48
N PHE A 425 17.83 -18.06 -22.75
CA PHE A 425 16.75 -18.09 -21.76
C PHE A 425 15.38 -18.21 -22.43
N LYS A 426 15.15 -17.47 -23.52
CA LYS A 426 13.87 -17.49 -24.25
C LYS A 426 13.61 -18.85 -24.89
N GLU A 427 14.64 -19.48 -25.46
CA GLU A 427 14.56 -20.82 -26.03
C GLU A 427 14.26 -21.86 -24.94
N TYR A 428 14.99 -21.80 -23.82
CA TYR A 428 14.76 -22.67 -22.68
C TYR A 428 13.32 -22.51 -22.13
N SER A 429 12.86 -21.26 -21.99
CA SER A 429 11.51 -20.93 -21.52
C SER A 429 10.40 -21.46 -22.43
N LYS A 430 10.61 -21.55 -23.74
CA LYS A 430 9.61 -22.07 -24.70
C LYS A 430 9.44 -23.59 -24.58
N ASN A 431 10.49 -24.32 -24.20
CA ASN A 431 10.52 -25.78 -24.14
C ASN A 431 9.99 -26.36 -22.81
N LYS A 432 9.44 -25.52 -21.92
CA LYS A 432 9.03 -25.83 -20.54
C LYS A 432 7.77 -26.72 -20.41
N MET A 433 7.31 -27.37 -21.49
CA MET A 433 6.13 -28.27 -21.43
C MET A 433 6.37 -29.56 -20.63
N ASN A 434 7.62 -29.89 -20.25
CA ASN A 434 7.98 -31.22 -19.72
C ASN A 434 8.37 -31.25 -18.23
N GLY A 435 7.79 -30.41 -17.37
CA GLY A 435 7.82 -30.60 -15.90
C GLY A 435 9.19 -30.55 -15.18
N ASP A 436 10.30 -30.47 -15.91
CA ASP A 436 11.67 -30.43 -15.36
C ASP A 436 12.12 -29.00 -15.05
N ARG A 437 12.95 -28.90 -13.99
CA ARG A 437 13.39 -27.66 -13.31
C ARG A 437 13.57 -26.45 -14.20
N THR A 438 12.98 -25.34 -13.81
CA THR A 438 13.05 -24.05 -14.52
C THR A 438 14.48 -23.52 -14.53
N GLY A 439 15.19 -23.64 -15.65
CA GLY A 439 16.47 -22.98 -15.86
C GLY A 439 16.40 -21.49 -15.50
N LEU A 440 17.37 -21.00 -14.75
CA LEU A 440 17.41 -19.62 -14.26
C LEU A 440 18.44 -18.79 -15.03
N SER A 441 18.18 -17.50 -15.19
CA SER A 441 19.25 -16.56 -15.54
C SER A 441 20.03 -16.18 -14.29
N PHE A 442 21.31 -15.81 -14.43
CA PHE A 442 22.11 -15.33 -13.31
C PHE A 442 21.52 -14.06 -12.67
N VAL A 443 20.96 -13.15 -13.47
CA VAL A 443 20.20 -11.99 -12.96
C VAL A 443 19.02 -12.43 -12.08
N CYS A 444 18.30 -13.50 -12.44
CA CYS A 444 17.23 -14.04 -11.60
C CYS A 444 17.78 -14.57 -10.27
N LEU A 445 18.91 -15.26 -10.27
CA LEU A 445 19.55 -15.73 -9.03
C LEU A 445 19.90 -14.55 -8.09
N LEU A 446 20.42 -13.45 -8.63
CA LEU A 446 20.65 -12.23 -7.86
C LEU A 446 19.35 -11.63 -7.32
N GLU A 447 18.26 -11.68 -8.09
CA GLU A 447 16.95 -11.22 -7.64
C GLU A 447 16.38 -12.11 -6.51
N LEU A 448 16.57 -13.43 -6.57
CA LEU A 448 16.20 -14.36 -5.50
C LEU A 448 16.99 -14.11 -4.21
N LEU A 449 18.30 -13.83 -4.33
CA LEU A 449 19.13 -13.45 -3.19
C LEU A 449 18.65 -12.14 -2.55
N LYS A 450 18.38 -11.12 -3.37
CA LYS A 450 17.85 -9.82 -2.91
C LYS A 450 16.48 -9.99 -2.25
N ALA A 451 15.58 -10.76 -2.85
CA ALA A 451 14.28 -11.08 -2.28
C ALA A 451 14.42 -11.75 -0.91
N SER A 452 15.34 -12.70 -0.77
CA SER A 452 15.64 -13.36 0.52
C SER A 452 16.09 -12.34 1.58
N CYS A 453 16.96 -11.39 1.22
CA CYS A 453 17.32 -10.30 2.11
C CYS A 453 16.11 -9.45 2.52
N PHE A 454 15.24 -9.10 1.57
CA PHE A 454 14.05 -8.28 1.85
C PHE A 454 13.03 -9.01 2.72
N ILE A 455 12.83 -10.31 2.51
CA ILE A 455 11.97 -11.15 3.34
C ILE A 455 12.48 -11.20 4.77
N LEU A 456 13.79 -11.37 4.99
CA LEU A 456 14.36 -11.38 6.34
C LEU A 456 14.33 -10.01 7.03
N ILE A 457 14.47 -8.92 6.27
CA ILE A 457 14.38 -7.56 6.81
C ILE A 457 12.92 -7.21 7.15
N ALA A 458 11.98 -7.49 6.25
CA ALA A 458 10.58 -7.12 6.43
C ALA A 458 9.76 -8.10 7.26
N GLY A 459 10.11 -9.38 7.20
CA GLY A 459 9.45 -10.48 7.92
C GLY A 459 9.94 -10.66 9.35
N LEU A 460 11.15 -10.20 9.71
CA LEU A 460 11.68 -10.27 11.08
C LEU A 460 11.85 -8.90 11.75
N LYS A 461 11.50 -7.82 11.05
CA LYS A 461 11.43 -6.47 11.61
C LYS A 461 10.27 -5.73 10.93
N PRO A 462 9.26 -5.25 11.68
CA PRO A 462 8.11 -4.58 11.09
C PRO A 462 8.55 -3.21 10.56
N ILE A 463 8.71 -3.13 9.25
CA ILE A 463 9.19 -1.94 8.51
C ILE A 463 8.25 -1.62 7.35
N ARG A 464 8.27 -0.37 6.86
CA ARG A 464 7.52 0.02 5.67
C ARG A 464 8.39 -0.02 4.42
N MET A 465 7.76 -0.14 3.25
CA MET A 465 8.48 -0.16 1.96
C MET A 465 9.34 1.10 1.76
N GLU A 466 8.80 2.26 2.11
CA GLU A 466 9.46 3.55 1.96
C GLU A 466 10.65 3.71 2.92
N GLU A 467 10.62 3.02 4.06
CA GLU A 467 11.70 2.96 5.04
C GLU A 467 12.81 2.03 4.53
N ILE A 468 12.49 0.86 3.96
CA ILE A 468 13.45 -0.08 3.34
C ILE A 468 14.25 0.60 2.23
N VAL A 469 13.56 1.26 1.29
CA VAL A 469 14.19 1.92 0.12
C VAL A 469 15.19 3.01 0.55
N ARG A 470 15.03 3.56 1.76
CA ARG A 470 15.85 4.66 2.29
C ARG A 470 16.81 4.23 3.39
N LEU A 471 16.98 2.93 3.63
CA LEU A 471 17.94 2.46 4.63
C LEU A 471 19.35 2.99 4.31
N PRO A 472 20.03 3.68 5.25
CA PRO A 472 21.41 4.09 5.08
C PRO A 472 22.33 2.87 4.89
N TYR A 473 23.43 3.03 4.16
CA TYR A 473 24.43 1.98 3.98
C TYR A 473 24.99 1.47 5.32
N ASN A 474 25.20 2.39 6.27
CA ASN A 474 25.69 2.14 7.62
C ASN A 474 24.56 1.93 8.65
N CYS A 475 23.41 1.37 8.25
CA CYS A 475 22.27 1.19 9.16
C CYS A 475 22.46 0.10 10.22
N LEU A 476 23.48 -0.75 10.12
CA LEU A 476 23.70 -1.91 10.99
C LEU A 476 24.72 -1.62 12.10
N PHE A 477 24.34 -1.91 13.34
CA PHE A 477 25.18 -1.76 14.53
C PHE A 477 25.21 -3.08 15.31
N HIS A 478 26.33 -3.37 15.95
CA HIS A 478 26.46 -4.47 16.89
C HIS A 478 26.87 -3.90 18.25
N LYS A 479 26.14 -4.28 19.30
CA LYS A 479 26.43 -3.92 20.67
C LYS A 479 26.85 -5.18 21.41
N GLU A 480 28.07 -5.18 21.91
CA GLU A 480 28.63 -6.31 22.66
C GLU A 480 27.77 -6.66 23.88
N GLY A 481 27.53 -7.95 24.10
CA GLY A 481 26.64 -8.45 25.15
C GLY A 481 25.13 -8.26 24.92
N ASP A 482 24.71 -7.61 23.82
CA ASP A 482 23.30 -7.33 23.50
C ASP A 482 22.92 -7.98 22.17
N GLY A 483 23.49 -7.50 21.05
CA GLY A 483 23.22 -8.06 19.72
C GLY A 483 23.23 -7.04 18.60
N TYR A 484 22.47 -7.31 17.54
CA TYR A 484 22.42 -6.47 16.34
C TYR A 484 21.24 -5.50 16.36
N TRP A 485 21.49 -4.28 15.89
CA TRP A 485 20.53 -3.18 15.85
C TRP A 485 20.52 -2.53 14.46
N MET A 486 19.35 -2.08 14.02
CA MET A 486 19.15 -1.39 12.76
C MET A 486 18.60 0.02 12.98
N VAL A 487 19.28 1.02 12.40
CA VAL A 487 18.86 2.43 12.42
C VAL A 487 18.11 2.79 11.13
N HIS A 488 16.98 3.48 11.26
CA HIS A 488 16.21 3.99 10.12
C HIS A 488 15.39 5.23 10.48
N SER A 489 15.00 6.01 9.47
CA SER A 489 14.11 7.17 9.64
C SER A 489 12.63 6.75 9.54
N LEU A 490 11.76 7.30 10.40
CA LEU A 490 10.33 7.00 10.43
C LEU A 490 9.53 7.96 9.53
N MET A 491 8.85 7.43 8.50
CA MET A 491 8.20 8.24 7.45
C MET A 491 6.90 8.95 7.88
N LYS A 492 6.16 8.44 8.87
CA LYS A 492 4.81 8.92 9.25
C LYS A 492 4.77 9.78 10.52
N SER A 493 5.91 9.97 11.17
CA SER A 493 6.00 10.70 12.46
C SER A 493 6.71 12.04 12.32
N GLY A 494 6.89 12.53 11.09
CA GLY A 494 7.60 13.76 10.82
C GLY A 494 6.69 14.99 10.95
N VAL A 495 7.20 16.03 11.60
CA VAL A 495 6.63 17.38 11.61
C VAL A 495 7.51 18.22 10.66
N ASN A 496 6.91 19.07 9.83
CA ASN A 496 7.64 20.00 8.94
C ASN A 496 8.71 19.33 8.04
N ASP A 497 8.38 18.18 7.43
CA ASP A 497 9.27 17.42 6.52
C ASP A 497 10.57 16.87 7.17
N GLN A 498 10.72 16.91 8.51
CA GLN A 498 11.82 16.25 9.24
C GLN A 498 11.38 14.91 9.80
N LEU A 499 12.20 13.86 9.63
CA LEU A 499 11.85 12.49 9.99
C LEU A 499 12.65 12.04 11.22
N PRO A 500 12.01 11.56 12.31
CA PRO A 500 12.75 11.10 13.47
C PRO A 500 13.51 9.81 13.15
N GLU A 501 14.77 9.73 13.58
CA GLU A 501 15.59 8.51 13.50
C GLU A 501 15.32 7.60 14.69
N THR A 502 15.31 6.29 14.46
CA THR A 502 15.14 5.29 15.51
C THR A 502 16.03 4.07 15.27
N ALA A 503 16.45 3.41 16.35
CA ALA A 503 17.22 2.18 16.34
C ALA A 503 16.37 1.03 16.91
N LYS A 504 16.31 -0.12 16.23
CA LYS A 504 15.54 -1.30 16.66
C LYS A 504 16.39 -2.57 16.62
N PRO A 505 16.23 -3.50 17.58
CA PRO A 505 16.97 -4.76 17.57
C PRO A 505 16.52 -5.61 16.38
N ILE A 506 17.44 -6.39 15.83
CA ILE A 506 17.18 -7.34 14.74
C ILE A 506 17.91 -8.67 14.99
N PRO A 507 17.35 -9.79 14.51
CA PRO A 507 18.05 -11.08 14.58
C PRO A 507 19.37 -11.08 13.82
N LYS A 508 20.31 -11.94 14.25
CA LYS A 508 21.62 -12.13 13.58
C LYS A 508 21.47 -12.50 12.10
N ILE A 509 20.45 -13.30 11.75
CA ILE A 509 20.21 -13.66 10.36
C ILE A 509 19.80 -12.46 9.49
N THR A 510 19.01 -11.53 10.05
CA THR A 510 18.66 -10.26 9.41
C THR A 510 19.90 -9.36 9.27
N ALA A 511 20.79 -9.35 10.27
CA ALA A 511 22.07 -8.65 10.16
C ALA A 511 22.93 -9.20 9.02
N ARG A 512 23.00 -10.54 8.84
CA ARG A 512 23.69 -11.17 7.72
C ARG A 512 23.06 -10.83 6.36
N ALA A 513 21.74 -10.74 6.30
CA ALA A 513 21.03 -10.25 5.12
C ALA A 513 21.40 -8.80 4.76
N ILE A 514 21.47 -7.90 5.76
CA ILE A 514 21.92 -6.51 5.56
C ILE A 514 23.38 -6.48 5.09
N GLN A 515 24.27 -7.27 5.71
CA GLN A 515 25.67 -7.37 5.28
C GLN A 515 25.81 -7.87 3.85
N THR A 516 24.96 -8.81 3.43
CA THR A 516 24.92 -9.29 2.04
C THR A 516 24.57 -8.14 1.07
N LEU A 517 23.57 -7.31 1.40
CA LEU A 517 23.24 -6.12 0.62
C LEU A 517 24.39 -5.08 0.64
N GLN A 518 25.09 -4.91 1.75
CA GLN A 518 26.28 -4.05 1.84
C GLN A 518 27.39 -4.54 0.89
N LYS A 519 27.63 -5.86 0.80
CA LYS A 519 28.60 -6.44 -0.15
C LYS A 519 28.19 -6.15 -1.61
N LEU A 520 26.92 -6.37 -1.96
CA LEU A 520 26.41 -6.04 -3.30
C LEU A 520 26.56 -4.55 -3.66
N ASN A 521 26.36 -3.67 -2.67
CA ASN A 521 26.59 -2.24 -2.82
C ASN A 521 28.07 -1.92 -3.05
N LYS A 522 29.00 -2.52 -2.29
CA LYS A 522 30.44 -2.36 -2.53
C LYS A 522 30.85 -2.82 -3.94
N ILE A 523 30.35 -3.97 -4.38
CA ILE A 523 30.55 -4.46 -5.76
C ILE A 523 30.05 -3.39 -6.75
N THR A 524 28.87 -2.83 -6.52
CA THR A 524 28.33 -1.77 -7.37
C THR A 524 29.21 -0.54 -7.42
N GLN A 525 29.72 -0.07 -6.27
CA GLN A 525 30.64 1.07 -6.22
C GLN A 525 31.96 0.80 -6.94
N LYS A 526 32.41 -0.45 -6.98
CA LYS A 526 33.64 -0.86 -7.67
C LYS A 526 33.50 -0.83 -9.21
N PHE A 527 32.36 -1.27 -9.75
CA PHE A 527 32.19 -1.46 -11.20
C PHE A 527 31.36 -0.38 -11.90
N ALA A 528 30.68 0.51 -11.17
CA ALA A 528 29.89 1.58 -11.78
C ALA A 528 30.79 2.69 -12.36
N TYR A 529 30.44 3.23 -13.53
CA TYR A 529 31.20 4.34 -14.15
C TYR A 529 31.20 5.61 -13.29
N GLU A 530 30.03 5.98 -12.78
CA GLU A 530 29.83 7.17 -11.97
C GLU A 530 29.15 6.79 -10.66
N VAL A 531 29.93 6.77 -9.58
CA VAL A 531 29.38 6.53 -8.24
C VAL A 531 28.72 7.82 -7.75
N SER A 532 27.39 7.80 -7.68
CA SER A 532 26.61 8.90 -7.12
C SER A 532 26.93 9.06 -5.63
N LYS A 533 27.67 10.12 -5.26
CA LYS A 533 28.05 10.43 -3.86
C LYS A 533 26.87 10.43 -2.88
N ARG A 534 25.67 10.78 -3.37
CA ARG A 534 24.45 10.83 -2.55
C ARG A 534 23.75 9.48 -2.49
N GLU A 535 23.69 8.74 -3.60
CA GLU A 535 22.92 7.49 -3.67
C GLU A 535 23.71 6.30 -3.13
N SER A 536 25.03 6.30 -3.28
CA SER A 536 25.91 5.26 -2.71
C SER A 536 25.84 5.16 -1.18
N GLY A 537 25.39 6.24 -0.51
CA GLY A 537 25.13 6.27 0.93
C GLY A 537 23.89 5.48 1.36
N TYR A 538 23.07 4.95 0.45
CA TYR A 538 21.93 4.09 0.76
C TYR A 538 22.29 2.62 0.58
N LEU A 539 21.77 1.75 1.44
CA LEU A 539 22.02 0.30 1.45
C LEU A 539 21.72 -0.34 0.08
N LEU A 540 20.65 0.11 -0.58
CA LEU A 540 20.13 -0.49 -1.82
C LEU A 540 20.70 0.12 -3.10
N TYR A 541 21.82 0.83 -3.04
CA TYR A 541 22.53 1.26 -4.25
C TYR A 541 23.14 0.04 -4.96
N GLN A 542 22.62 -0.29 -6.15
CA GLN A 542 23.00 -1.49 -6.89
C GLN A 542 23.14 -1.24 -8.40
N LEU A 543 23.90 -2.10 -9.08
CA LEU A 543 24.00 -2.10 -10.54
C LEU A 543 22.67 -2.53 -11.18
N ASN A 544 22.35 -1.90 -12.31
CA ASN A 544 21.22 -2.26 -13.17
C ASN A 544 21.56 -3.48 -14.05
N THR A 545 21.91 -4.59 -13.40
CA THR A 545 22.31 -5.85 -14.04
C THR A 545 21.25 -6.36 -15.00
N GLY A 546 21.64 -6.63 -16.24
CA GLY A 546 20.77 -7.14 -17.30
C GLY A 546 20.34 -6.09 -18.33
N SER A 547 20.44 -4.79 -18.01
CA SER A 547 20.14 -3.70 -18.96
C SER A 547 21.32 -2.76 -19.19
N ASP A 548 21.88 -2.21 -18.11
CA ASP A 548 23.01 -1.29 -18.12
C ASP A 548 23.93 -1.69 -16.97
N ASN A 549 24.85 -2.61 -17.28
CA ASN A 549 25.62 -3.32 -16.27
C ASN A 549 26.62 -2.42 -15.51
N ARG A 550 26.78 -1.15 -15.89
CA ARG A 550 27.65 -0.17 -15.20
C ARG A 550 26.92 1.05 -14.65
N MET A 551 25.60 1.14 -14.82
CA MET A 551 24.80 2.17 -14.15
C MET A 551 24.37 1.68 -12.76
N GLY A 552 24.82 2.38 -11.73
CA GLY A 552 24.37 2.18 -10.35
C GLY A 552 23.19 3.09 -10.00
N SER A 553 22.18 2.55 -9.31
CA SER A 553 21.05 3.33 -8.80
C SER A 553 20.42 2.68 -7.57
N ILE A 554 19.63 3.44 -6.80
CA ILE A 554 18.87 2.88 -5.68
C ILE A 554 17.72 2.03 -6.23
N LEU A 555 17.60 0.79 -5.74
CA LEU A 555 16.44 -0.05 -6.03
C LEU A 555 15.14 0.63 -5.57
N GLY A 556 14.25 0.90 -6.52
CA GLY A 556 12.90 1.40 -6.27
C GLY A 556 11.96 0.30 -5.75
N SER A 557 10.80 0.71 -5.24
CA SER A 557 9.77 -0.19 -4.71
C SER A 557 9.30 -1.23 -5.72
N ASP A 558 9.14 -0.86 -6.99
CA ASP A 558 8.68 -1.78 -8.04
C ASP A 558 9.67 -2.93 -8.31
N LEU A 559 10.97 -2.66 -8.22
CA LEU A 559 12.00 -3.68 -8.38
C LEU A 559 12.03 -4.65 -7.19
N ILE A 560 11.77 -4.15 -5.98
CA ILE A 560 11.62 -4.99 -4.78
C ILE A 560 10.39 -5.88 -4.92
N ILE A 561 9.25 -5.32 -5.33
CA ILE A 561 8.00 -6.08 -5.56
C ILE A 561 8.24 -7.18 -6.60
N GLY A 562 8.81 -6.84 -7.76
CA GLY A 562 9.11 -7.84 -8.79
C GLY A 562 10.09 -8.93 -8.33
N ALA A 563 11.05 -8.61 -7.44
CA ALA A 563 11.95 -9.60 -6.87
C ALA A 563 11.22 -10.57 -5.92
N LEU A 564 10.32 -10.05 -5.07
CA LEU A 564 9.48 -10.86 -4.20
C LEU A 564 8.52 -11.76 -5.01
N GLU A 565 7.95 -11.23 -6.09
CA GLU A 565 7.07 -11.99 -6.99
C GLU A 565 7.80 -13.17 -7.63
N ARG A 566 9.00 -12.93 -8.18
CA ARG A 566 9.86 -14.00 -8.73
C ARG A 566 10.27 -15.03 -7.70
N PHE A 567 10.54 -14.61 -6.47
CA PHE A 567 10.82 -15.53 -5.38
C PHE A 567 9.64 -16.47 -5.11
N CYS A 568 8.42 -15.93 -5.11
CA CYS A 568 7.21 -16.71 -4.92
C CYS A 568 6.94 -17.68 -6.07
N ASP A 569 7.20 -17.28 -7.32
CA ASP A 569 7.08 -18.16 -8.48
C ASP A 569 8.11 -19.30 -8.43
N TYR A 570 9.37 -18.97 -8.09
CA TYR A 570 10.45 -19.96 -8.03
C TYR A 570 10.24 -21.00 -6.92
N TYR A 571 9.88 -20.57 -5.70
CA TYR A 571 9.63 -21.47 -4.57
C TYR A 571 8.19 -21.96 -4.47
N GLN A 572 7.37 -21.58 -5.45
CA GLN A 572 5.99 -22.00 -5.61
C GLN A 572 5.12 -21.83 -4.34
N THR A 573 4.94 -20.59 -3.87
CA THR A 573 4.02 -20.28 -2.75
C THR A 573 2.57 -20.71 -2.99
N THR A 574 1.73 -20.75 -1.95
CA THR A 574 0.37 -21.32 -2.06
C THR A 574 -0.49 -20.64 -3.14
N VAL A 575 -1.35 -21.46 -3.76
CA VAL A 575 -2.34 -21.03 -4.77
C VAL A 575 -3.73 -21.31 -4.19
N ASP A 576 -4.62 -20.33 -4.30
CA ASP A 576 -5.99 -20.46 -3.79
C ASP A 576 -6.94 -21.18 -4.78
N GLU A 577 -8.18 -21.40 -4.34
CA GLU A 577 -9.23 -22.08 -5.11
C GLU A 577 -9.55 -21.40 -6.45
N TYR A 578 -9.18 -20.14 -6.63
CA TYR A 578 -9.43 -19.37 -7.85
C TYR A 578 -8.22 -19.35 -8.80
N GLY A 579 -7.17 -20.11 -8.48
CA GLY A 579 -5.93 -20.14 -9.26
C GLY A 579 -5.05 -18.91 -9.04
N ARG A 580 -5.19 -18.19 -7.92
CA ARG A 580 -4.37 -17.02 -7.58
C ARG A 580 -3.25 -17.40 -6.62
N ARG A 581 -2.03 -16.92 -6.86
CA ARG A 581 -0.87 -17.20 -6.01
C ARG A 581 -0.67 -16.14 -4.93
N TRP A 582 -0.23 -16.59 -3.76
CA TRP A 582 0.15 -15.70 -2.68
C TRP A 582 1.51 -15.05 -2.91
N TYR A 583 1.53 -13.92 -3.61
CA TYR A 583 2.71 -13.05 -3.72
C TYR A 583 2.85 -12.14 -2.51
N ILE A 584 3.77 -12.49 -1.59
CA ILE A 584 4.01 -11.72 -0.36
C ILE A 584 4.44 -10.28 -0.65
N ASN A 585 4.04 -9.34 0.20
CA ASN A 585 4.55 -7.96 0.17
C ASN A 585 4.99 -7.46 1.56
N VAL A 586 5.67 -6.32 1.57
CA VAL A 586 6.24 -5.72 2.81
C VAL A 586 5.17 -5.37 3.84
N HIS A 587 3.99 -4.91 3.43
CA HIS A 587 2.91 -4.57 4.36
C HIS A 587 2.27 -5.81 4.99
N GLU A 588 2.09 -6.87 4.22
CA GLU A 588 1.63 -8.18 4.68
C GLU A 588 2.64 -8.81 5.64
N MET A 589 3.94 -8.77 5.32
CA MET A 589 5.01 -9.24 6.22
C MET A 589 5.06 -8.45 7.53
N ARG A 590 4.93 -7.11 7.46
CA ARG A 590 4.84 -6.25 8.65
C ARG A 590 3.67 -6.65 9.55
N LYS A 591 2.48 -6.87 8.98
CA LYS A 591 1.30 -7.29 9.75
C LYS A 591 1.49 -8.69 10.33
N THR A 592 1.99 -9.63 9.51
CA THR A 592 2.29 -11.01 9.91
C THR A 592 3.25 -11.07 11.08
N PHE A 593 4.33 -10.29 11.05
CA PHE A 593 5.26 -10.17 12.17
C PHE A 593 4.55 -9.68 13.43
N LEU A 594 3.78 -8.60 13.33
CA LEU A 594 3.12 -7.99 14.49
C LEU A 594 2.12 -8.95 15.15
N LEU A 595 1.33 -9.66 14.35
CA LEU A 595 0.36 -10.63 14.87
C LEU A 595 1.08 -11.82 15.49
N THR A 596 2.06 -12.41 14.79
CA THR A 596 2.80 -13.57 15.30
C THR A 596 3.55 -13.21 16.59
N PHE A 597 4.20 -12.05 16.63
CA PHE A 597 4.91 -11.56 17.82
C PHE A 597 3.94 -11.32 18.99
N PHE A 598 2.80 -10.67 18.73
CA PHE A 598 1.80 -10.41 19.75
C PHE A 598 1.26 -11.70 20.38
N TRP A 599 0.93 -12.70 19.56
CA TRP A 599 0.40 -13.97 20.07
C TRP A 599 1.47 -14.87 20.69
N SER A 600 2.72 -14.78 20.23
CA SER A 600 3.84 -15.57 20.78
C SER A 600 4.34 -15.03 22.13
N PHE A 601 4.26 -13.73 22.36
CA PHE A 601 4.77 -13.08 23.55
C PHE A 601 3.62 -12.39 24.30
N LYS A 602 3.33 -12.86 25.52
CA LYS A 602 2.23 -12.49 26.45
C LYS A 602 2.02 -10.95 26.68
N HIS A 603 1.15 -10.58 27.63
CA HIS A 603 0.61 -9.24 27.97
C HIS A 603 1.50 -7.98 27.86
N SER A 604 2.83 -8.08 27.88
CA SER A 604 3.76 -6.95 27.71
C SER A 604 4.07 -6.62 26.24
N SER A 605 3.51 -7.35 25.27
CA SER A 605 3.92 -7.28 23.86
C SER A 605 3.29 -6.16 23.04
N ILE A 606 2.20 -5.51 23.47
CA ILE A 606 1.60 -4.40 22.69
C ILE A 606 2.53 -3.20 22.64
N ASP A 607 3.11 -2.81 23.78
CA ASP A 607 4.06 -1.70 23.82
C ASP A 607 5.37 -2.05 23.11
N ALA A 608 5.83 -3.30 23.21
CA ALA A 608 6.95 -3.79 22.43
C ALA A 608 6.64 -3.77 20.92
N CYS A 609 5.44 -4.17 20.50
CA CYS A 609 4.94 -4.10 19.12
C CYS A 609 4.89 -2.65 18.64
N ARG A 610 4.36 -1.73 19.46
CA ARG A 610 4.28 -0.29 19.17
C ARG A 610 5.65 0.30 18.97
N TRP A 611 6.56 -0.02 19.88
CA TRP A 611 7.93 0.44 19.85
C TRP A 611 8.69 -0.13 18.65
N ILE A 612 8.65 -1.44 18.40
CA ILE A 612 9.38 -2.07 17.29
C ILE A 612 8.84 -1.65 15.92
N ALA A 613 7.54 -1.41 15.81
CA ALA A 613 6.89 -0.89 14.61
C ALA A 613 7.10 0.62 14.40
N GLY A 614 7.47 1.37 15.45
CA GLY A 614 7.56 2.83 15.40
C GLY A 614 6.19 3.49 15.20
N HIS A 615 5.14 2.94 15.79
CA HIS A 615 3.80 3.56 15.79
C HIS A 615 3.70 4.54 16.96
N ALA A 616 3.20 5.76 16.69
CA ALA A 616 2.91 6.73 17.75
C ALA A 616 1.61 6.39 18.50
N ASN A 617 0.61 5.84 17.79
CA ASN A 617 -0.70 5.50 18.33
C ASN A 617 -0.87 3.97 18.48
N SER A 618 -1.29 3.53 19.67
CA SER A 618 -1.57 2.15 20.07
C SER A 618 -2.83 1.57 19.40
N GLU A 619 -3.82 2.41 19.09
CA GLU A 619 -5.08 2.03 18.43
C GLU A 619 -4.83 1.37 17.06
N HIS A 620 -3.76 1.75 16.37
CA HIS A 620 -3.39 1.10 15.12
C HIS A 620 -3.01 -0.37 15.30
N ILE A 621 -2.34 -0.74 16.39
CA ILE A 621 -1.99 -2.15 16.66
C ILE A 621 -3.22 -2.92 17.10
N LEU A 622 -4.04 -2.32 17.96
CA LEU A 622 -5.29 -2.92 18.39
C LEU A 622 -6.21 -3.18 17.19
N SER A 623 -6.34 -2.22 16.27
CA SER A 623 -7.07 -2.41 15.01
C SER A 623 -6.49 -3.52 14.14
N TYR A 624 -5.17 -3.74 14.12
CA TYR A 624 -4.59 -4.87 13.38
C TYR A 624 -4.97 -6.21 13.97
N ILE A 625 -5.15 -6.28 15.29
CA ILE A 625 -5.51 -7.49 16.03
C ILE A 625 -7.02 -7.74 15.89
N GLU A 626 -7.85 -6.73 16.19
CA GLU A 626 -9.32 -6.78 16.13
C GLU A 626 -9.87 -6.99 14.72
N SER A 627 -9.19 -6.48 13.68
CA SER A 627 -9.65 -6.60 12.29
C SER A 627 -9.40 -7.95 11.63
N ASN A 628 -8.76 -8.90 12.32
CA ASN A 628 -8.58 -10.23 11.77
C ASN A 628 -9.81 -11.06 12.04
N SER A 629 -10.46 -11.52 10.98
CA SER A 629 -11.42 -12.61 11.09
C SER A 629 -10.64 -13.88 11.46
N PRO A 630 -11.07 -14.69 12.44
CA PRO A 630 -10.44 -15.95 12.77
C PRO A 630 -10.45 -16.87 11.54
N GLY A 631 -9.30 -17.01 10.89
CA GLY A 631 -9.03 -18.14 9.98
C GLY A 631 -8.71 -19.39 10.79
N SER A 632 -8.62 -20.55 10.15
CA SER A 632 -8.17 -21.80 10.78
C SER A 632 -6.86 -21.62 11.54
N GLU A 633 -5.92 -20.88 10.95
CA GLU A 633 -4.57 -20.66 11.44
C GLU A 633 -4.54 -19.63 12.58
N MET A 634 -5.45 -18.64 12.57
CA MET A 634 -5.56 -17.69 13.69
C MET A 634 -6.14 -18.42 14.90
N THR A 635 -7.13 -19.27 14.64
CA THR A 635 -7.76 -20.11 15.66
C THR A 635 -6.73 -21.03 16.34
N GLU A 636 -5.78 -21.57 15.59
CA GLU A 636 -4.68 -22.39 16.14
C GLU A 636 -3.76 -21.58 17.05
N ILE A 637 -3.29 -20.41 16.59
CA ILE A 637 -2.43 -19.52 17.39
C ILE A 637 -3.16 -19.01 18.64
N GLU A 638 -4.43 -18.65 18.52
CA GLU A 638 -5.29 -18.24 19.64
C GLU A 638 -5.52 -19.39 20.63
N ALA A 639 -5.68 -20.62 20.14
CA ALA A 639 -5.79 -21.81 20.98
C ALA A 639 -4.49 -22.12 21.73
N ASP A 640 -3.34 -21.98 21.08
CA ASP A 640 -2.03 -22.12 21.73
C ASP A 640 -1.82 -21.05 22.81
N TYR A 641 -2.21 -19.80 22.53
CA TYR A 641 -2.18 -18.73 23.53
C TYR A 641 -3.09 -19.05 24.72
N ALA A 642 -4.33 -19.49 24.45
CA ALA A 642 -5.29 -19.88 25.48
C ALA A 642 -4.77 -21.04 26.35
N ARG A 643 -4.17 -22.05 25.74
CA ARG A 643 -3.48 -23.15 26.45
C ARG A 643 -2.40 -22.62 27.38
N GLN A 644 -1.56 -21.69 26.91
CA GLN A 644 -0.52 -21.08 27.76
C GLN A 644 -1.10 -20.27 28.93
N GLN A 645 -2.27 -19.65 28.76
CA GLN A 645 -2.96 -18.96 29.86
C GLN A 645 -3.50 -19.95 30.91
N VAL A 646 -4.04 -21.10 30.48
CA VAL A 646 -4.45 -22.21 31.37
C VAL A 646 -3.25 -22.70 32.18
N THR A 647 -2.09 -22.90 31.54
CA THR A 647 -0.84 -23.27 32.22
C THR A 647 -0.41 -22.23 33.25
N TYR A 648 -0.39 -20.95 32.86
CA TYR A 648 0.04 -19.87 33.73
C TYR A 648 -0.89 -19.68 34.94
N PHE A 649 -2.20 -19.83 34.74
CA PHE A 649 -3.20 -19.80 35.81
C PHE A 649 -2.95 -20.91 36.85
N HIS A 650 -2.61 -22.11 36.39
CA HIS A 650 -2.24 -23.20 37.29
C HIS A 650 -0.93 -22.95 38.05
N GLU A 651 0.11 -22.43 37.39
CA GLU A 651 1.44 -22.21 38.00
C GLU A 651 1.49 -21.04 39.00
N GLN A 652 0.72 -19.98 38.78
CA GLN A 652 0.70 -18.79 39.63
C GLN A 652 -0.72 -18.54 40.17
N SER A 653 -1.09 -19.22 41.26
CA SER A 653 -2.40 -19.10 41.90
C SER A 653 -2.71 -17.72 42.53
N SER A 654 -1.96 -16.66 42.22
CA SER A 654 -2.13 -15.34 42.83
C SER A 654 -1.86 -14.18 41.86
N LEU A 655 -2.77 -13.92 40.92
CA LEU A 655 -2.96 -12.57 40.37
C LEU A 655 -4.44 -12.34 40.07
N LEU A 656 -5.01 -11.40 40.84
CA LEU A 656 -6.38 -10.88 40.85
C LEU A 656 -6.88 -10.24 39.51
N GLU A 657 -6.46 -10.70 38.33
CA GLU A 657 -6.73 -9.97 37.07
C GLU A 657 -7.42 -10.75 35.95
N MET A 658 -7.95 -11.97 36.15
CA MET A 658 -8.62 -12.71 35.05
C MET A 658 -9.78 -13.63 35.51
N GLU A 659 -10.95 -13.07 35.85
CA GLU A 659 -12.19 -13.87 36.10
C GLU A 659 -12.52 -14.85 34.95
N ASN A 660 -12.08 -14.51 33.74
CA ASN A 660 -12.41 -15.21 32.50
C ASN A 660 -11.48 -16.39 32.16
N THR A 661 -10.24 -16.39 32.65
CA THR A 661 -9.29 -17.51 32.42
C THR A 661 -9.60 -18.70 33.31
N GLU A 662 -10.13 -18.44 34.51
CA GLU A 662 -10.64 -19.47 35.43
C GLU A 662 -11.84 -20.22 34.84
N GLU A 663 -12.77 -19.50 34.19
CA GLU A 663 -13.91 -20.15 33.51
C GLU A 663 -13.44 -21.05 32.37
N LEU A 664 -12.48 -20.61 31.56
CA LEU A 664 -11.86 -21.44 30.53
C LEU A 664 -11.19 -22.68 31.14
N TYR A 665 -10.39 -22.51 32.19
CA TYR A 665 -9.72 -23.61 32.91
C TYR A 665 -10.73 -24.65 33.43
N ARG A 666 -11.82 -24.19 34.06
CA ARG A 666 -12.88 -25.07 34.58
C ARG A 666 -13.56 -25.84 33.46
N LEU A 667 -13.95 -25.17 32.37
CA LEU A 667 -14.63 -25.80 31.23
C LEU A 667 -13.75 -26.84 30.52
N VAL A 668 -12.44 -26.59 30.46
CA VAL A 668 -11.45 -27.56 29.96
C VAL A 668 -11.44 -28.80 30.86
N CYS A 669 -11.30 -28.62 32.17
CA CYS A 669 -11.26 -29.75 33.11
C CYS A 669 -12.56 -30.55 33.13
N GLU A 670 -13.72 -29.87 33.05
CA GLU A 670 -15.04 -30.49 32.95
C GLU A 670 -15.20 -31.31 31.66
N HIS A 671 -14.77 -30.78 30.51
CA HIS A 671 -14.87 -31.48 29.23
C HIS A 671 -14.07 -32.79 29.22
N PHE A 672 -12.82 -32.74 29.69
CA PHE A 672 -11.93 -33.90 29.73
C PHE A 672 -12.13 -34.78 30.97
N LYS A 673 -13.02 -34.39 31.89
CA LYS A 673 -13.30 -35.09 33.16
C LYS A 673 -12.05 -35.32 34.00
N VAL A 674 -11.15 -34.35 34.01
CA VAL A 674 -9.91 -34.37 34.79
C VAL A 674 -10.02 -33.37 35.95
N LYS A 675 -9.29 -33.64 37.03
CA LYS A 675 -9.17 -32.68 38.14
C LYS A 675 -8.19 -31.56 37.82
N ASP A 676 -7.28 -31.81 36.90
CA ASP A 676 -6.19 -30.91 36.54
C ASP A 676 -5.85 -31.03 35.05
N TYR A 677 -5.60 -29.90 34.40
CA TYR A 677 -5.28 -29.84 32.97
C TYR A 677 -3.98 -30.57 32.59
N THR A 678 -3.03 -30.75 33.51
CA THR A 678 -1.76 -31.47 33.29
C THR A 678 -1.96 -32.94 32.90
N SER A 679 -3.15 -33.49 33.13
CA SER A 679 -3.53 -34.85 32.72
C SER A 679 -4.04 -34.95 31.28
N ILE A 680 -4.14 -33.82 30.56
CA ILE A 680 -4.64 -33.75 29.17
C ILE A 680 -3.42 -33.68 28.24
N PRO A 681 -3.34 -34.53 27.19
CA PRO A 681 -2.34 -34.37 26.14
C PRO A 681 -2.39 -32.98 25.50
N GLU A 682 -1.23 -32.38 25.22
CA GLU A 682 -1.16 -31.00 24.73
C GLU A 682 -1.95 -30.80 23.42
N ASP A 683 -1.85 -31.76 22.50
CA ASP A 683 -2.53 -31.74 21.20
C ASP A 683 -4.06 -31.77 21.35
N ASP A 684 -4.57 -32.58 22.29
CA ASP A 684 -6.02 -32.72 22.55
C ASP A 684 -6.58 -31.43 23.15
N LEU A 685 -5.84 -30.82 24.08
CA LEU A 685 -6.22 -29.56 24.71
C LEU A 685 -6.25 -28.42 23.69
N ALA A 686 -5.23 -28.30 22.84
CA ALA A 686 -5.17 -27.30 21.78
C ALA A 686 -6.31 -27.49 20.77
N ALA A 687 -6.56 -28.73 20.34
CA ALA A 687 -7.64 -29.06 19.41
C ALA A 687 -9.04 -28.72 19.98
N TYR A 688 -9.28 -28.99 21.26
CA TYR A 688 -10.53 -28.65 21.94
C TYR A 688 -10.78 -27.13 21.94
N ILE A 689 -9.78 -26.35 22.34
CA ILE A 689 -9.89 -24.88 22.40
C ILE A 689 -10.08 -24.31 20.99
N ALA A 690 -9.30 -24.78 20.01
CA ALA A 690 -9.42 -24.36 18.62
C ALA A 690 -10.83 -24.63 18.07
N LEU A 691 -11.42 -25.79 18.36
CA LEU A 691 -12.79 -26.11 17.93
C LEU A 691 -13.82 -25.16 18.54
N ARG A 692 -13.68 -24.80 19.83
CA ARG A 692 -14.62 -23.91 20.53
C ARG A 692 -14.49 -22.46 20.07
N LEU A 693 -13.27 -21.99 19.79
CA LEU A 693 -13.00 -20.69 19.15
C LEU A 693 -13.62 -20.63 17.74
N ARG A 694 -13.41 -21.67 16.91
CA ARG A 694 -13.99 -21.75 15.56
C ARG A 694 -15.53 -21.72 15.57
N LYS A 695 -16.14 -22.37 16.57
CA LYS A 695 -17.60 -22.38 16.76
C LYS A 695 -18.14 -21.11 17.44
N GLY A 696 -17.29 -20.14 17.79
CA GLY A 696 -17.69 -18.92 18.49
C GLY A 696 -18.24 -19.16 19.90
N LYS A 697 -17.95 -20.32 20.51
CA LYS A 697 -18.29 -20.63 21.92
C LYS A 697 -17.27 -20.04 22.89
N PHE A 698 -16.04 -19.90 22.42
CA PHE A 698 -15.03 -19.04 23.05
C PHE A 698 -14.73 -17.88 22.12
N SER A 699 -14.45 -16.72 22.69
CA SER A 699 -13.94 -15.56 21.98
C SER A 699 -12.89 -14.88 22.83
N ILE A 700 -11.87 -14.30 22.19
CA ILE A 700 -10.82 -13.56 22.88
C ILE A 700 -11.14 -12.08 22.72
N VAL A 701 -11.33 -11.38 23.84
CA VAL A 701 -11.69 -9.96 23.88
C VAL A 701 -10.56 -9.17 24.52
N PHE A 702 -10.20 -8.06 23.89
CA PHE A 702 -9.17 -7.15 24.39
C PHE A 702 -9.80 -6.12 25.32
N TYR A 703 -9.30 -6.06 26.56
CA TYR A 703 -9.66 -5.04 27.54
C TYR A 703 -8.41 -4.21 27.88
N SER A 704 -8.23 -3.04 27.26
CA SER A 704 -7.16 -2.14 27.67
C SER A 704 -7.59 -1.34 28.90
N ILE A 705 -6.89 -1.42 30.04
CA ILE A 705 -6.98 -0.38 31.09
C ILE A 705 -5.65 -0.24 31.85
N SER A 706 -4.83 0.73 31.42
CA SER A 706 -4.26 1.83 32.23
C SER A 706 -3.18 2.54 31.41
N GLU A 707 -3.43 3.79 31.02
CA GLU A 707 -2.40 4.67 30.43
C GLU A 707 -1.79 5.55 31.51
N ARG A 708 -0.45 5.59 31.56
CA ARG A 708 0.32 6.61 32.29
C ARG A 708 1.35 7.19 31.34
N ASN A 709 1.33 8.51 31.16
CA ASN A 709 2.27 9.25 30.30
C ASN A 709 2.35 8.73 28.84
N GLY A 710 1.24 8.27 28.26
CA GLY A 710 1.18 7.75 26.88
C GLY A 710 1.79 6.35 26.69
N LEU A 711 2.09 5.64 27.79
CA LEU A 711 2.48 4.23 27.81
C LEU A 711 1.31 3.38 28.33
N ILE A 712 1.02 2.26 27.66
CA ILE A 712 0.02 1.29 28.11
C ILE A 712 0.70 0.40 29.13
N GLU A 713 0.51 0.69 30.42
CA GLU A 713 1.15 -0.04 31.51
C GLU A 713 0.70 -1.51 31.57
N LYS A 714 -0.56 -1.79 31.18
CA LYS A 714 -1.14 -3.14 31.13
C LYS A 714 -2.15 -3.30 29.98
N ALA A 715 -1.92 -4.29 29.12
CA ALA A 715 -2.93 -4.80 28.19
C ALA A 715 -3.53 -6.09 28.77
N LYS A 716 -4.81 -6.05 29.16
CA LYS A 716 -5.52 -7.25 29.62
C LYS A 716 -6.25 -7.87 28.44
N VAL A 717 -6.00 -9.16 28.23
CA VAL A 717 -6.77 -9.97 27.30
C VAL A 717 -7.68 -10.83 28.17
N ALA A 718 -8.96 -10.92 27.86
CA ALA A 718 -9.87 -11.79 28.60
C ALA A 718 -10.60 -12.73 27.64
N PHE A 719 -10.85 -13.95 28.11
CA PHE A 719 -11.63 -14.94 27.37
C PHE A 719 -13.11 -14.68 27.61
N GLN A 720 -13.87 -14.31 26.59
CA GLN A 720 -15.32 -14.30 26.71
C GLN A 720 -15.85 -15.66 26.29
N VAL A 721 -16.40 -16.39 27.24
CA VAL A 721 -17.16 -17.61 26.97
C VAL A 721 -18.59 -17.22 26.63
N THR A 722 -18.98 -17.50 25.40
CA THR A 722 -20.36 -17.35 24.94
C THR A 722 -21.10 -18.65 25.24
N LYS A 723 -21.91 -18.65 26.31
CA LYS A 723 -22.86 -19.73 26.57
C LYS A 723 -23.91 -19.72 25.48
N GLY A 724 -23.76 -20.60 24.48
CA GLY A 724 -24.82 -20.88 23.53
C GLY A 724 -25.91 -21.71 24.21
N ASP A 725 -27.18 -21.35 24.00
CA ASP A 725 -28.38 -22.00 24.54
C ASP A 725 -28.63 -23.46 24.06
N GLU A 726 -27.59 -24.25 23.80
CA GLU A 726 -27.72 -25.64 23.28
C GLU A 726 -26.81 -26.66 23.97
N GLU A 727 -26.56 -26.52 25.26
CA GLU A 727 -26.06 -27.63 26.10
C GLU A 727 -27.01 -27.93 27.29
N GLU A 728 -28.31 -27.75 27.10
CA GLU A 728 -29.31 -28.52 27.85
C GLU A 728 -29.73 -29.74 27.04
N SER A 729 -29.63 -30.92 27.68
CA SER A 729 -30.12 -32.23 27.24
C SER A 729 -29.30 -33.00 26.21
N ASN A 730 -28.22 -33.63 26.68
CA ASN A 730 -27.99 -35.06 26.38
C ASN A 730 -27.22 -35.73 27.52
N VAL A 731 -27.83 -35.68 28.71
CA VAL A 731 -27.63 -36.70 29.76
C VAL A 731 -29.01 -37.03 30.32
N LYS A 732 -29.71 -37.92 29.62
CA LYS A 732 -30.48 -39.02 30.21
C LYS A 732 -30.68 -40.10 29.17
#